data_AF-A0AA40VUR3-F1
#
_entry.id   AF-A0AA40VUR3-F1
#
_cell.length_a   1.000
_cell.length_b   1.000
_cell.length_c   1.000
_cell.angle_alpha   90.00
_cell.angle_beta   90.00
_cell.angle_gamma   90.00
#
_symmetry.space_group_name_H-M   'P 1'
#
loop_
_entity.id
_entity.type
_entity.pdbx_description
1 polymer ?
#
loop_
_entity_poly.entity_id
_entity_poly.type
_entity_poly.pdbx_seq_one_letter_code
_entity_poly.pdbx_strand_id
1 'polypeptide(L)'
;MLNLSVPNSQENQPLLDATNWNVIETEFDPTQLHHKETVFTLGNGFLGTRGTFEEGYPQDFPATLIHGVYDDVTISYTQLVNCPNWLPLVIKVAGQRFSMDAGEVLNYERRLDLRLGLVSRDVRWRSPTGHTLDFHFERFVSLADQHVLAIRCQITSVDFEGEITVEAGFDAEPDTQGIQHWQTLNQGGADNIIWLHSQTLHSGAQVGMAAKLVVEGDDGVSMCVENTCNSPNLATTFELLTGKTVTVEKIVTLFTSRETETPMTTALQRLADEPRYTTLLAAHITAWDQVWQDSDIIIEGDRLSQLSVRYNLFQLLAAAPRHDERVSIPPKTLSGFAYSGHIFWDTEIFILPFLTLTQPALARNLLTYRYHTLPGARRKAQEAGYQGAMFAWESATTGDEVTPRWVPGANGEQIRIWCGDIEVHITADVAYAVWHYWQITDDDHWMRDYGAEIILDTAVFWESRVEWNQERNSYDILDVIGPDENHDRVDNNAFTNLMVQWHLQSALALWDWFKQAYPETSAQLVQKLNLTTERLHRWAEIQERLFINEDAQTGLIEQFEGFFQLEHVNLADYEPRSKSLQGLLGIEATSQKQILKQPDVLMLLYLLRDRYDYNTLVTNWDYYNQRTDHSYGSSLGPAIHAILACDLNQSTQAYTHFLRAALVDLEDVRLNAAEGIHAASAGGVWQAVVFGFGGIRMTQFGPVACANLPPGWTRLKFRLQWRNEWYDFDLRAEKEMESNQEVKVPMADTRQTISGVIFDLDGVLTDTSEFHYLGWKQLADEEGIPFDREANEAMRGLPRRESLLEILGDRPATEEKIQEMMERKNRYYLELMQKITTADLLPGVTNLLQELQAAGIKIALGSSSKNALTVIERLGIRDKFDAIADGYSVSQSKPAPDIFLFAAQQLGLSPSQCVVVEDAAAGIEAAHAAGMSAVGIGPVERVGRANVVLSSLEDLIPILYEDAPNYVKLIDRCI
;
A
#
# COMPACT_ATOMS: atom_id res chain seq x y z
N MET A 1 -14.48 -2.27 26.35
CA MET A 1 -13.60 -3.40 26.02
C MET A 1 -14.47 -4.50 25.44
N LEU A 2 -14.56 -4.61 24.11
CA LEU A 2 -15.01 -5.85 23.48
C LEU A 2 -14.07 -6.94 23.98
N ASN A 3 -14.63 -7.96 24.62
CA ASN A 3 -13.90 -9.11 25.08
C ASN A 3 -13.50 -9.93 23.85
N LEU A 4 -12.50 -9.44 23.10
CA LEU A 4 -11.66 -10.25 22.23
C LEU A 4 -10.69 -11.07 23.11
N SER A 5 -11.20 -11.63 24.22
CA SER A 5 -10.72 -12.92 24.66
C SER A 5 -11.00 -13.84 23.49
N VAL A 6 -10.09 -13.89 22.53
CA VAL A 6 -9.93 -15.04 21.65
C VAL A 6 -9.87 -16.19 22.64
N PRO A 7 -10.93 -17.00 22.79
CA PRO A 7 -10.73 -18.29 23.42
C PRO A 7 -9.58 -18.90 22.62
N ASN A 8 -8.74 -19.75 23.19
CA ASN A 8 -7.97 -20.67 22.36
C ASN A 8 -8.98 -21.46 21.49
N SER A 9 -9.38 -20.90 20.35
CA SER A 9 -10.47 -21.37 19.52
C SER A 9 -9.86 -22.25 18.45
N GLN A 10 -9.12 -23.26 18.92
CA GLN A 10 -8.86 -24.45 18.12
C GLN A 10 -10.16 -25.24 17.88
N GLU A 11 -11.26 -24.90 18.56
CA GLU A 11 -12.50 -25.68 18.52
C GLU A 11 -13.64 -25.04 17.71
N ASN A 12 -13.44 -23.97 16.93
CA ASN A 12 -14.55 -23.33 16.19
C ASN A 12 -14.22 -22.67 14.83
N GLN A 13 -13.26 -23.17 14.05
CA GLN A 13 -13.06 -22.69 12.67
C GLN A 13 -13.34 -23.78 11.62
N PRO A 14 -14.55 -23.79 11.00
CA PRO A 14 -14.83 -24.62 9.82
C PRO A 14 -14.22 -24.06 8.51
N LEU A 15 -13.51 -22.91 8.55
CA LEU A 15 -13.14 -22.13 7.36
C LEU A 15 -11.69 -22.30 6.86
N LEU A 16 -10.84 -23.12 7.49
CA LEU A 16 -9.41 -23.20 7.13
C LEU A 16 -9.01 -24.57 6.57
N ASP A 17 -8.79 -24.64 5.25
CA ASP A 17 -8.09 -25.75 4.59
C ASP A 17 -6.59 -25.73 4.92
N ALA A 18 -5.94 -26.89 4.87
CA ALA A 18 -4.50 -27.07 5.08
C ALA A 18 -3.61 -26.27 4.10
N THR A 19 -4.19 -25.74 3.03
CA THR A 19 -3.50 -24.96 1.98
C THR A 19 -3.45 -23.45 2.26
N ASN A 20 -4.25 -22.91 3.19
CA ASN A 20 -4.42 -21.47 3.45
C ASN A 20 -4.78 -20.62 2.20
N TRP A 21 -5.49 -21.22 1.23
CA TRP A 21 -5.94 -20.57 -0.01
C TRP A 21 -7.47 -20.65 -0.23
N ASN A 22 -8.17 -21.39 0.62
CA ASN A 22 -9.58 -21.70 0.43
C ASN A 22 -10.43 -21.06 1.51
N VAL A 23 -11.49 -20.36 1.11
CA VAL A 23 -12.62 -20.00 1.96
C VAL A 23 -13.68 -21.08 1.78
N ILE A 24 -14.07 -21.77 2.86
CA ILE A 24 -14.95 -22.94 2.81
C ILE A 24 -16.21 -22.74 3.65
N GLU A 25 -17.36 -22.98 3.05
CA GLU A 25 -18.65 -23.07 3.71
C GLU A 25 -19.14 -24.52 3.68
N THR A 26 -19.13 -25.20 4.83
CA THR A 26 -19.48 -26.63 4.96
C THR A 26 -20.95 -26.88 5.27
N GLU A 27 -21.71 -25.83 5.56
CA GLU A 27 -23.14 -25.91 5.85
C GLU A 27 -23.84 -24.70 5.24
N PHE A 28 -25.01 -24.91 4.64
CA PHE A 28 -25.81 -23.83 4.08
C PHE A 28 -26.71 -23.23 5.17
N ASP A 29 -26.47 -21.96 5.52
CA ASP A 29 -27.29 -21.18 6.46
C ASP A 29 -28.03 -20.05 5.70
N PRO A 30 -29.35 -20.17 5.48
CA PRO A 30 -30.14 -19.16 4.80
C PRO A 30 -30.10 -17.77 5.46
N THR A 31 -29.79 -17.68 6.76
CA THR A 31 -29.72 -16.39 7.47
C THR A 31 -28.49 -15.57 7.08
N GLN A 32 -27.47 -16.21 6.50
CA GLN A 32 -26.23 -15.59 6.02
C GLN A 32 -26.19 -15.48 4.48
N LEU A 33 -27.30 -15.73 3.78
CA LEU A 33 -27.35 -15.83 2.33
C LEU A 33 -26.61 -14.68 1.62
N HIS A 34 -27.02 -13.43 1.88
CA HIS A 34 -26.43 -12.26 1.22
C HIS A 34 -24.99 -11.95 1.62
N HIS A 35 -24.62 -12.25 2.86
CA HIS A 35 -23.23 -12.15 3.30
C HIS A 35 -22.35 -13.12 2.50
N LYS A 36 -22.78 -14.37 2.37
CA LYS A 36 -22.00 -15.39 1.66
C LYS A 36 -22.03 -15.18 0.14
N GLU A 37 -23.11 -14.66 -0.42
CA GLU A 37 -23.11 -14.18 -1.81
C GLU A 37 -22.00 -13.13 -2.05
N THR A 38 -21.78 -12.20 -1.12
CA THR A 38 -20.68 -11.25 -1.21
C THR A 38 -19.33 -11.97 -1.09
N VAL A 39 -19.14 -12.81 -0.06
CA VAL A 39 -17.84 -13.46 0.23
C VAL A 39 -17.34 -14.31 -0.94
N PHE A 40 -18.25 -15.00 -1.62
CA PHE A 40 -17.92 -15.87 -2.76
C PHE A 40 -17.98 -15.14 -4.12
N THR A 41 -17.88 -13.81 -4.14
CA THR A 41 -17.79 -13.02 -5.38
C THR A 41 -16.53 -13.39 -6.17
N LEU A 42 -16.70 -13.54 -7.49
CA LEU A 42 -15.63 -13.72 -8.46
C LEU A 42 -15.48 -12.47 -9.32
N GLY A 43 -14.28 -12.18 -9.82
CA GLY A 43 -14.04 -11.08 -10.75
C GLY A 43 -12.77 -11.28 -11.58
N ASN A 44 -12.66 -10.54 -12.69
CA ASN A 44 -11.51 -10.57 -13.60
C ASN A 44 -10.98 -9.19 -13.99
N GLY A 45 -11.42 -8.14 -13.31
CA GLY A 45 -11.06 -6.75 -13.60
C GLY A 45 -11.94 -6.09 -14.67
N PHE A 46 -12.80 -6.84 -15.36
CA PHE A 46 -13.81 -6.29 -16.26
C PHE A 46 -15.20 -6.32 -15.62
N LEU A 47 -15.53 -7.48 -15.04
CA LEU A 47 -16.77 -7.72 -14.32
C LEU A 47 -16.52 -8.41 -12.99
N GLY A 48 -17.50 -8.27 -12.09
CA GLY A 48 -17.65 -9.05 -10.87
C GLY A 48 -19.01 -9.73 -10.85
N THR A 49 -19.07 -10.95 -10.33
CA THR A 49 -20.31 -11.73 -10.20
C THR A 49 -20.42 -12.30 -8.79
N ARG A 50 -21.54 -12.03 -8.12
CA ARG A 50 -21.80 -12.50 -6.75
C ARG A 50 -21.79 -14.02 -6.67
N GLY A 51 -21.50 -14.54 -5.50
CA GLY A 51 -21.43 -15.96 -5.15
C GLY A 51 -22.77 -16.70 -5.09
N THR A 52 -23.83 -16.26 -5.78
CA THR A 52 -25.15 -16.93 -5.78
C THR A 52 -25.11 -18.31 -6.41
N PHE A 53 -26.12 -19.15 -6.17
CA PHE A 53 -26.20 -20.50 -6.72
C PHE A 53 -26.65 -20.50 -8.20
N GLU A 54 -26.10 -21.42 -8.99
CA GLU A 54 -26.41 -21.54 -10.42
C GLU A 54 -27.88 -21.87 -10.69
N GLU A 55 -28.48 -22.69 -9.83
CA GLU A 55 -29.88 -23.06 -9.86
C GLU A 55 -30.81 -22.00 -9.28
N GLY A 56 -30.29 -20.96 -8.61
CA GLY A 56 -31.05 -19.94 -7.88
C GLY A 56 -31.67 -20.41 -6.55
N TYR A 57 -31.95 -19.47 -5.66
CA TYR A 57 -32.54 -19.72 -4.34
C TYR A 57 -33.57 -18.64 -3.96
N PRO A 58 -34.63 -18.93 -3.20
CA PRO A 58 -35.58 -17.89 -2.77
C PRO A 58 -34.89 -16.74 -2.02
N GLN A 59 -35.15 -15.51 -2.44
CA GLN A 59 -34.54 -14.29 -1.88
C GLN A 59 -33.03 -14.17 -2.13
N ASP A 60 -32.44 -14.97 -3.02
CA ASP A 60 -31.08 -14.68 -3.46
C ASP A 60 -31.01 -13.33 -4.19
N PHE A 61 -29.82 -12.76 -4.25
CA PHE A 61 -29.59 -11.50 -4.95
C PHE A 61 -28.44 -11.63 -5.95
N PRO A 62 -28.69 -12.29 -7.11
CA PRO A 62 -27.67 -12.46 -8.14
C PRO A 62 -27.32 -11.12 -8.73
N ALA A 63 -26.02 -10.80 -8.74
CA ALA A 63 -25.53 -9.62 -9.41
C ALA A 63 -24.32 -9.91 -10.29
N THR A 64 -24.32 -9.33 -11.48
CA THR A 64 -23.15 -9.18 -12.34
C THR A 64 -22.95 -7.70 -12.60
N LEU A 65 -21.85 -7.15 -12.11
CA LEU A 65 -21.50 -5.74 -12.24
C LEU A 65 -20.33 -5.61 -13.21
N ILE A 66 -20.43 -4.73 -14.21
CA ILE A 66 -19.39 -4.52 -15.22
C ILE A 66 -18.92 -3.08 -15.11
N HIS A 67 -17.61 -2.88 -15.04
CA HIS A 67 -17.02 -1.55 -14.96
C HIS A 67 -17.55 -0.62 -16.06
N GLY A 68 -17.98 0.58 -15.65
CA GLY A 68 -18.40 1.62 -16.59
C GLY A 68 -19.77 1.40 -17.25
N VAL A 69 -20.52 0.35 -16.89
CA VAL A 69 -21.91 0.15 -17.31
C VAL A 69 -22.83 0.80 -16.28
N TYR A 70 -22.96 2.12 -16.39
CA TYR A 70 -23.86 2.94 -15.58
C TYR A 70 -25.17 3.21 -16.29
N ASP A 71 -26.23 3.47 -15.54
CA ASP A 71 -27.48 4.01 -16.04
C ASP A 71 -28.03 5.06 -15.06
N ASP A 72 -28.81 5.99 -15.58
CA ASP A 72 -29.39 7.06 -14.77
C ASP A 72 -30.76 6.67 -14.24
N VAL A 73 -31.02 6.94 -12.97
CA VAL A 73 -32.37 6.85 -12.41
C VAL A 73 -33.05 8.22 -12.56
N THR A 74 -34.20 8.25 -13.23
CA THR A 74 -34.97 9.50 -13.43
C THR A 74 -35.25 10.15 -12.06
N ILE A 75 -34.72 11.36 -11.82
CA ILE A 75 -34.84 12.19 -10.59
C ILE A 75 -33.81 11.91 -9.47
N SER A 76 -32.94 10.90 -9.58
CA SER A 76 -32.08 10.50 -8.43
C SER A 76 -30.59 10.69 -8.67
N TYR A 77 -29.93 9.71 -9.29
CA TYR A 77 -28.48 9.65 -9.46
C TYR A 77 -28.12 8.59 -10.50
N THR A 78 -26.91 8.68 -11.04
CA THR A 78 -26.29 7.65 -11.88
C THR A 78 -25.90 6.46 -11.00
N GLN A 79 -26.03 5.22 -11.46
CA GLN A 79 -25.56 4.05 -10.70
C GLN A 79 -25.06 2.93 -11.60
N LEU A 80 -24.11 2.15 -11.10
CA LEU A 80 -23.65 0.93 -11.77
C LEU A 80 -24.79 -0.09 -11.75
N VAL A 81 -25.18 -0.58 -12.92
CA VAL A 81 -26.38 -1.41 -13.03
C VAL A 81 -26.07 -2.90 -12.88
N ASN A 82 -26.98 -3.62 -12.24
CA ASN A 82 -26.98 -5.08 -12.29
C ASN A 82 -27.21 -5.53 -13.74
N CYS A 83 -26.22 -6.18 -14.35
CA CYS A 83 -26.32 -6.66 -15.73
C CYS A 83 -27.14 -7.95 -15.82
N PRO A 84 -27.70 -8.27 -17.01
CA PRO A 84 -28.39 -9.53 -17.24
C PRO A 84 -27.58 -10.74 -16.73
N ASN A 85 -28.25 -11.62 -15.98
CA ASN A 85 -27.58 -12.67 -15.24
C ASN A 85 -27.25 -13.87 -16.15
N TRP A 86 -25.98 -14.27 -16.12
CA TRP A 86 -25.42 -15.35 -16.93
C TRP A 86 -25.40 -16.72 -16.24
N LEU A 87 -25.63 -16.77 -14.93
CA LEU A 87 -25.53 -17.97 -14.12
C LEU A 87 -26.59 -19.06 -14.37
N PRO A 88 -27.86 -18.77 -14.71
CA PRO A 88 -28.93 -19.77 -14.66
C PRO A 88 -28.57 -21.13 -15.29
N LEU A 89 -28.55 -22.16 -14.44
CA LEU A 89 -28.35 -23.57 -14.79
C LEU A 89 -29.27 -24.42 -13.89
N VAL A 90 -30.45 -24.76 -14.39
CA VAL A 90 -31.47 -25.49 -13.64
C VAL A 90 -31.38 -26.98 -13.94
N ILE A 91 -31.31 -27.82 -12.91
CA ILE A 91 -31.27 -29.28 -13.05
C ILE A 91 -32.60 -29.86 -12.58
N LYS A 92 -33.20 -30.75 -13.37
CA LYS A 92 -34.42 -31.48 -13.03
C LYS A 92 -34.13 -32.98 -13.03
N VAL A 93 -34.45 -33.63 -11.92
CA VAL A 93 -34.29 -35.07 -11.69
C VAL A 93 -35.68 -35.71 -11.71
N ALA A 94 -35.99 -36.53 -12.72
CA ALA A 94 -37.33 -37.09 -12.93
C ALA A 94 -38.45 -36.01 -12.87
N GLY A 95 -38.18 -34.84 -13.48
CA GLY A 95 -39.08 -33.68 -13.49
C GLY A 95 -39.10 -32.82 -12.21
N GLN A 96 -38.38 -33.21 -11.14
CA GLN A 96 -38.25 -32.41 -9.92
C GLN A 96 -37.00 -31.52 -9.98
N ARG A 97 -37.16 -30.21 -9.78
CA ARG A 97 -36.03 -29.26 -9.75
C ARG A 97 -35.12 -29.53 -8.55
N PHE A 98 -33.81 -29.60 -8.78
CA PHE A 98 -32.80 -29.48 -7.74
C PHE A 98 -32.82 -28.04 -7.20
N SER A 99 -32.95 -27.90 -5.89
CA SER A 99 -32.76 -26.63 -5.19
C SER A 99 -32.42 -26.88 -3.73
N MET A 100 -31.76 -25.90 -3.11
CA MET A 100 -31.39 -25.93 -1.70
C MET A 100 -32.58 -25.70 -0.75
N ASP A 101 -33.75 -25.30 -1.24
CA ASP A 101 -34.99 -25.12 -0.46
C ASP A 101 -35.99 -26.28 -0.58
N ALA A 102 -35.71 -27.27 -1.43
CA ALA A 102 -36.60 -28.40 -1.70
C ALA A 102 -35.83 -29.74 -1.69
N GLY A 103 -36.39 -30.77 -1.05
CA GLY A 103 -35.72 -32.06 -0.86
C GLY A 103 -34.89 -32.09 0.44
N GLU A 104 -33.88 -32.94 0.49
CA GLU A 104 -32.99 -33.11 1.65
C GLU A 104 -31.52 -32.97 1.21
N VAL A 105 -30.82 -31.97 1.75
CA VAL A 105 -29.37 -31.79 1.55
C VAL A 105 -28.63 -32.70 2.54
N LEU A 106 -27.98 -33.74 2.02
CA LEU A 106 -27.28 -34.75 2.81
C LEU A 106 -25.81 -34.40 3.04
N ASN A 107 -25.22 -33.62 2.13
CA ASN A 107 -23.87 -33.07 2.25
C ASN A 107 -23.80 -31.78 1.44
N TYR A 108 -23.03 -30.80 1.92
CA TYR A 108 -22.83 -29.52 1.26
C TYR A 108 -21.41 -29.02 1.54
N GLU A 109 -20.72 -28.54 0.52
CA GLU A 109 -19.51 -27.75 0.68
C GLU A 109 -19.43 -26.74 -0.47
N ARG A 110 -19.22 -25.46 -0.17
CA ARG A 110 -18.88 -24.43 -1.16
C ARG A 110 -17.50 -23.88 -0.85
N ARG A 111 -16.67 -23.71 -1.87
CA ARG A 111 -15.28 -23.30 -1.76
C ARG A 111 -14.97 -22.18 -2.74
N LEU A 112 -14.31 -21.13 -2.26
CA LEU A 112 -13.62 -20.14 -3.08
C LEU A 112 -12.12 -20.43 -2.96
N ASP A 113 -11.52 -20.91 -4.04
CA ASP A 113 -10.07 -21.06 -4.15
C ASP A 113 -9.48 -19.75 -4.65
N LEU A 114 -8.87 -19.00 -3.73
CA LEU A 114 -8.29 -17.68 -4.00
C LEU A 114 -7.06 -17.77 -4.92
N ARG A 115 -6.35 -18.90 -4.92
CA ARG A 115 -5.18 -19.12 -5.78
C ARG A 115 -5.63 -19.30 -7.22
N LEU A 116 -6.72 -20.03 -7.42
CA LEU A 116 -7.23 -20.40 -8.74
C LEU A 116 -8.26 -19.41 -9.29
N GLY A 117 -8.87 -18.58 -8.44
CA GLY A 117 -10.01 -17.72 -8.81
C GLY A 117 -11.26 -18.51 -9.19
N LEU A 118 -11.49 -19.62 -8.50
CA LEU A 118 -12.53 -20.60 -8.81
C LEU A 118 -13.49 -20.74 -7.62
N VAL A 119 -14.79 -20.72 -7.90
CA VAL A 119 -15.80 -21.20 -6.94
C VAL A 119 -16.21 -22.61 -7.31
N SER A 120 -16.14 -23.53 -6.35
CA SER A 120 -16.68 -24.89 -6.48
C SER A 120 -17.73 -25.17 -5.42
N ARG A 121 -18.69 -26.05 -5.73
CA ARG A 121 -19.72 -26.47 -4.79
C ARG A 121 -20.07 -27.94 -4.97
N ASP A 122 -19.97 -28.70 -3.90
CA ASP A 122 -20.32 -30.10 -3.81
C ASP A 122 -21.61 -30.26 -3.02
N VAL A 123 -22.61 -30.92 -3.60
CA VAL A 123 -23.90 -31.15 -2.96
C VAL A 123 -24.31 -32.61 -3.14
N ARG A 124 -24.51 -33.33 -2.03
CA ARG A 124 -25.27 -34.58 -2.05
C ARG A 124 -26.71 -34.26 -1.71
N TRP A 125 -27.61 -34.48 -2.64
CA TRP A 125 -29.02 -34.11 -2.51
C TRP A 125 -29.93 -35.29 -2.74
N ARG A 126 -30.96 -35.40 -1.92
CA ARG A 126 -32.07 -36.33 -2.10
C ARG A 126 -33.32 -35.57 -2.50
N SER A 127 -33.89 -35.92 -3.64
CA SER A 127 -35.10 -35.29 -4.15
C SER A 127 -36.30 -35.51 -3.23
N PRO A 128 -37.36 -34.68 -3.34
CA PRO A 128 -38.64 -34.94 -2.64
C PRO A 128 -39.25 -36.31 -2.93
N THR A 129 -38.91 -36.93 -4.07
CA THR A 129 -39.35 -38.27 -4.46
C THR A 129 -38.40 -39.39 -4.02
N GLY A 130 -37.28 -39.05 -3.35
CA GLY A 130 -36.35 -40.00 -2.73
C GLY A 130 -35.16 -40.41 -3.60
N HIS A 131 -34.86 -39.69 -4.69
CA HIS A 131 -33.71 -39.98 -5.56
C HIS A 131 -32.47 -39.23 -5.09
N THR A 132 -31.37 -39.94 -4.88
CA THR A 132 -30.11 -39.39 -4.36
C THR A 132 -29.10 -39.18 -5.48
N LEU A 133 -28.57 -37.96 -5.60
CA LEU A 133 -27.55 -37.57 -6.56
C LEU A 133 -26.45 -36.74 -5.90
N ASP A 134 -25.25 -36.83 -6.48
CA ASP A 134 -24.13 -35.94 -6.17
C ASP A 134 -23.97 -34.93 -7.31
N PHE A 135 -23.94 -33.65 -6.95
CA PHE A 135 -23.67 -32.53 -7.84
C PHE A 135 -22.33 -31.90 -7.49
N HIS A 136 -21.47 -31.72 -8.49
CA HIS A 136 -20.23 -30.95 -8.37
C HIS A 136 -20.27 -29.79 -9.36
N PHE A 137 -20.36 -28.57 -8.85
CA PHE A 137 -20.33 -27.34 -9.63
C PHE A 137 -18.96 -26.70 -9.52
N GLU A 138 -18.48 -26.13 -10.62
CA GLU A 138 -17.34 -25.23 -10.67
C GLU A 138 -17.63 -24.08 -11.61
N ARG A 139 -17.20 -22.87 -11.25
CA ARG A 139 -17.26 -21.72 -12.14
C ARG A 139 -16.13 -20.75 -11.93
N PHE A 140 -15.75 -20.09 -13.01
CA PHE A 140 -14.80 -18.99 -13.00
C PHE A 140 -15.20 -17.91 -14.01
N VAL A 141 -14.70 -16.71 -13.77
CA VAL A 141 -14.70 -15.60 -14.73
C VAL A 141 -13.27 -15.40 -15.18
N SER A 142 -13.01 -15.55 -16.47
CA SER A 142 -11.64 -15.75 -16.96
C SER A 142 -10.81 -14.49 -16.78
N LEU A 143 -9.74 -14.59 -15.99
CA LEU A 143 -8.66 -13.62 -15.93
C LEU A 143 -7.79 -13.59 -17.22
N ALA A 144 -7.69 -14.70 -17.94
CA ALA A 144 -6.87 -14.80 -19.15
C ALA A 144 -7.55 -14.13 -20.37
N ASP A 145 -8.88 -14.07 -20.36
CA ASP A 145 -9.69 -13.35 -21.34
C ASP A 145 -10.91 -12.78 -20.63
N GLN A 146 -10.94 -11.46 -20.47
CA GLN A 146 -11.94 -10.76 -19.68
C GLN A 146 -13.39 -10.98 -20.16
N HIS A 147 -13.57 -11.46 -21.40
CA HIS A 147 -14.87 -11.66 -22.03
C HIS A 147 -15.41 -13.10 -21.91
N VAL A 148 -14.67 -14.03 -21.28
CA VAL A 148 -15.05 -15.45 -21.17
C VAL A 148 -15.44 -15.83 -19.74
N LEU A 149 -16.59 -16.50 -19.58
CA LEU A 149 -17.08 -17.06 -18.33
C LEU A 149 -17.43 -18.54 -18.54
N ALA A 150 -17.30 -19.36 -17.50
CA ALA A 150 -17.64 -20.78 -17.65
C ALA A 150 -18.18 -21.41 -16.36
N ILE A 151 -19.10 -22.35 -16.53
CA ILE A 151 -19.62 -23.24 -15.49
C ILE A 151 -19.42 -24.69 -15.96
N ARG A 152 -18.97 -25.56 -15.06
CA ARG A 152 -18.99 -27.01 -15.19
C ARG A 152 -19.87 -27.59 -14.09
N CYS A 153 -20.77 -28.50 -14.45
CA CYS A 153 -21.58 -29.27 -13.50
C CYS A 153 -21.42 -30.76 -13.79
N GLN A 154 -21.00 -31.54 -12.79
CA GLN A 154 -20.98 -32.99 -12.87
C GLN A 154 -22.13 -33.55 -12.05
N ILE A 155 -22.95 -34.39 -12.68
CA ILE A 155 -24.14 -34.99 -12.08
C ILE A 155 -23.90 -36.49 -11.99
N THR A 156 -23.78 -36.99 -10.77
CA THR A 156 -23.53 -38.40 -10.49
C THR A 156 -24.74 -39.03 -9.80
N SER A 157 -25.27 -40.11 -10.38
CA SER A 157 -26.35 -40.84 -9.73
C SER A 157 -25.82 -41.75 -8.61
N VAL A 158 -26.40 -41.66 -7.41
CA VAL A 158 -26.09 -42.56 -6.29
C VAL A 158 -27.02 -43.78 -6.31
N ASP A 159 -28.33 -43.57 -6.45
CA ASP A 159 -29.35 -44.62 -6.41
C ASP A 159 -30.47 -44.46 -7.44
N PHE A 160 -30.31 -43.54 -8.40
CA PHE A 160 -31.31 -43.17 -9.40
C PHE A 160 -30.96 -43.72 -10.79
N GLU A 161 -31.98 -44.17 -11.52
CA GLU A 161 -31.87 -44.45 -12.95
C GLU A 161 -33.04 -43.77 -13.65
N GLY A 162 -32.74 -42.88 -14.59
CA GLY A 162 -33.76 -42.20 -15.38
C GLY A 162 -33.33 -40.85 -15.94
N GLU A 163 -34.34 -40.14 -16.44
CA GLU A 163 -34.18 -38.88 -17.15
C GLU A 163 -33.71 -37.73 -16.25
N ILE A 164 -32.67 -37.03 -16.71
CA ILE A 164 -32.19 -35.75 -16.19
C ILE A 164 -32.37 -34.69 -17.27
N THR A 165 -32.91 -33.53 -16.89
CA THR A 165 -32.97 -32.35 -17.77
C THR A 165 -32.15 -31.22 -17.16
N VAL A 166 -31.27 -30.63 -17.97
CA VAL A 166 -30.49 -29.45 -17.61
C VAL A 166 -30.90 -28.28 -18.52
N GLU A 167 -31.29 -27.18 -17.91
CA GLU A 167 -31.74 -25.95 -18.56
C GLU A 167 -30.71 -24.84 -18.32
N ALA A 168 -30.04 -24.39 -19.38
CA ALA A 168 -29.06 -23.32 -19.35
C ALA A 168 -29.62 -22.09 -20.05
N GLY A 169 -29.78 -20.98 -19.30
CA GLY A 169 -30.39 -19.76 -19.82
C GLY A 169 -29.65 -18.49 -19.40
N PHE A 170 -30.17 -17.36 -19.86
CA PHE A 170 -29.88 -16.05 -19.28
C PHE A 170 -31.05 -15.60 -18.41
N ASP A 171 -30.87 -14.55 -17.63
CA ASP A 171 -31.98 -13.76 -17.09
C ASP A 171 -31.82 -12.32 -17.55
N ALA A 172 -32.76 -11.86 -18.37
CA ALA A 172 -32.74 -10.57 -19.02
C ALA A 172 -33.26 -9.42 -18.13
N GLU A 173 -33.92 -9.74 -17.03
CA GLU A 173 -34.58 -8.78 -16.13
C GLU A 173 -34.03 -8.94 -14.70
N PRO A 174 -32.73 -8.67 -14.46
CA PRO A 174 -32.12 -8.84 -13.15
C PRO A 174 -32.77 -7.90 -12.12
N ASP A 175 -32.82 -8.34 -10.85
CA ASP A 175 -33.25 -7.45 -9.77
C ASP A 175 -32.26 -6.28 -9.64
N THR A 176 -32.84 -5.10 -9.73
CA THR A 176 -32.19 -3.80 -9.83
C THR A 176 -32.74 -2.87 -8.74
N GLN A 177 -33.06 -3.45 -7.56
CA GLN A 177 -33.59 -2.75 -6.39
C GLN A 177 -34.92 -2.03 -6.67
N GLY A 178 -35.74 -2.63 -7.51
CA GLY A 178 -37.04 -2.09 -7.91
C GLY A 178 -37.02 -1.02 -9.00
N ILE A 179 -35.88 -0.78 -9.67
CA ILE A 179 -35.75 0.18 -10.76
C ILE A 179 -35.46 -0.54 -12.08
N GLN A 180 -36.33 -0.42 -13.06
CA GLN A 180 -36.09 -1.03 -14.36
C GLN A 180 -34.96 -0.28 -15.12
N HIS A 181 -33.89 -0.99 -15.43
CA HIS A 181 -32.75 -0.45 -16.20
C HIS A 181 -32.60 -1.03 -17.60
N TRP A 182 -33.19 -2.19 -17.90
CA TRP A 182 -32.91 -2.92 -19.14
C TRP A 182 -34.13 -3.06 -20.04
N GLN A 183 -33.85 -3.07 -21.35
CA GLN A 183 -34.75 -3.58 -22.39
C GLN A 183 -34.00 -4.60 -23.26
N THR A 184 -34.69 -5.68 -23.64
CA THR A 184 -34.17 -6.67 -24.58
C THR A 184 -34.33 -6.18 -26.02
N LEU A 185 -33.22 -6.06 -26.75
CA LEU A 185 -33.19 -5.69 -28.17
C LEU A 185 -33.33 -6.91 -29.08
N ASN A 186 -32.66 -8.00 -28.71
CA ASN A 186 -32.67 -9.25 -29.48
C ASN A 186 -32.34 -10.44 -28.57
N GLN A 187 -32.95 -11.59 -28.86
CA GLN A 187 -32.62 -12.85 -28.21
C GLN A 187 -32.92 -14.01 -29.14
N GLY A 188 -32.28 -15.15 -28.90
CA GLY A 188 -32.58 -16.37 -29.64
C GLY A 188 -31.67 -17.53 -29.27
N GLY A 189 -31.77 -18.59 -30.06
CA GLY A 189 -30.92 -19.76 -29.93
C GLY A 189 -30.96 -20.62 -31.19
N ALA A 190 -29.89 -21.38 -31.40
CA ALA A 190 -29.71 -22.32 -32.50
C ALA A 190 -28.77 -23.44 -32.06
N ASP A 191 -29.10 -24.69 -32.40
CA ASP A 191 -28.34 -25.88 -32.04
C ASP A 191 -28.06 -25.96 -30.51
N ASN A 192 -26.80 -25.78 -30.11
CA ASN A 192 -26.38 -25.76 -28.72
C ASN A 192 -26.00 -24.37 -28.20
N ILE A 193 -26.43 -23.31 -28.90
CA ILE A 193 -26.09 -21.92 -28.60
C ILE A 193 -27.35 -21.10 -28.31
N ILE A 194 -27.26 -20.20 -27.34
CA ILE A 194 -28.24 -19.13 -27.07
C ILE A 194 -27.56 -17.77 -27.01
N TRP A 195 -28.30 -16.69 -27.25
CA TRP A 195 -27.79 -15.32 -27.13
C TRP A 195 -28.85 -14.34 -26.60
N LEU A 196 -28.37 -13.30 -25.92
CA LEU A 196 -29.15 -12.19 -25.41
C LEU A 196 -28.46 -10.87 -25.73
N HIS A 197 -29.23 -9.88 -26.19
CA HIS A 197 -28.79 -8.52 -26.45
C HIS A 197 -29.71 -7.55 -25.70
N SER A 198 -29.15 -6.88 -24.70
CA SER A 198 -29.88 -5.94 -23.85
C SER A 198 -29.27 -4.55 -23.96
N GLN A 199 -30.09 -3.53 -23.67
CA GLN A 199 -29.67 -2.13 -23.64
C GLN A 199 -30.24 -1.44 -22.40
N THR A 200 -29.43 -0.58 -21.78
CA THR A 200 -29.88 0.26 -20.67
C THR A 200 -30.86 1.34 -21.15
N LEU A 201 -31.82 1.73 -20.31
CA LEU A 201 -32.90 2.61 -20.74
C LEU A 201 -32.45 4.07 -20.96
N HIS A 202 -31.54 4.58 -20.13
CA HIS A 202 -31.17 6.00 -20.14
C HIS A 202 -29.81 6.26 -20.78
N SER A 203 -28.78 5.51 -20.42
CA SER A 203 -27.42 5.67 -20.94
C SER A 203 -27.24 5.03 -22.32
N GLY A 204 -28.12 4.09 -22.69
CA GLY A 204 -28.05 3.37 -23.97
C GLY A 204 -26.90 2.38 -24.09
N ALA A 205 -26.18 2.10 -23.01
CA ALA A 205 -25.15 1.07 -22.93
C ALA A 205 -25.75 -0.29 -23.28
N GLN A 206 -25.06 -1.07 -24.12
CA GLN A 206 -25.55 -2.36 -24.58
C GLN A 206 -24.67 -3.48 -24.05
N VAL A 207 -25.29 -4.63 -23.75
CA VAL A 207 -24.62 -5.87 -23.36
C VAL A 207 -25.08 -6.98 -24.30
N GLY A 208 -24.11 -7.68 -24.88
CA GLY A 208 -24.33 -8.85 -25.72
C GLY A 208 -23.71 -10.08 -25.06
N MET A 209 -24.52 -11.11 -24.86
CA MET A 209 -24.08 -12.40 -24.31
C MET A 209 -24.41 -13.52 -25.28
N ALA A 210 -23.51 -14.49 -25.36
CA ALA A 210 -23.75 -15.76 -26.04
C ALA A 210 -23.27 -16.90 -25.15
N ALA A 211 -24.03 -17.98 -25.07
CA ALA A 211 -23.65 -19.18 -24.33
C ALA A 211 -23.77 -20.42 -25.20
N LYS A 212 -22.84 -21.37 -25.02
CA LYS A 212 -22.96 -22.72 -25.57
C LYS A 212 -22.97 -23.75 -24.46
N LEU A 213 -23.75 -24.81 -24.66
CA LEU A 213 -23.80 -25.95 -23.76
C LEU A 213 -23.12 -27.16 -24.41
N VAL A 214 -22.34 -27.89 -23.62
CA VAL A 214 -21.68 -29.11 -24.04
C VAL A 214 -21.91 -30.20 -22.99
N VAL A 215 -22.27 -31.40 -23.43
CA VAL A 215 -22.56 -32.55 -22.56
C VAL A 215 -21.59 -33.69 -22.88
N GLU A 216 -21.00 -34.27 -21.84
CA GLU A 216 -20.12 -35.44 -21.93
C GLU A 216 -20.59 -36.57 -21.02
N GLY A 217 -20.50 -37.82 -21.50
CA GLY A 217 -20.78 -39.01 -20.70
C GLY A 217 -22.04 -39.80 -21.09
N ASP A 218 -22.78 -39.38 -22.11
CA ASP A 218 -23.89 -40.13 -22.72
C ASP A 218 -23.92 -39.93 -24.25
N ASP A 219 -24.15 -41.01 -25.00
CA ASP A 219 -24.26 -41.01 -26.47
C ASP A 219 -25.69 -40.70 -26.96
N GLY A 220 -26.69 -40.67 -26.05
CA GLY A 220 -28.12 -40.48 -26.32
C GLY A 220 -28.68 -39.08 -26.01
N VAL A 221 -27.83 -38.06 -25.86
CA VAL A 221 -28.22 -36.70 -25.45
C VAL A 221 -29.16 -36.06 -26.47
N SER A 222 -30.31 -35.58 -25.99
CA SER A 222 -31.22 -34.72 -26.76
C SER A 222 -31.04 -33.26 -26.34
N MET A 223 -31.12 -32.35 -27.30
CA MET A 223 -31.02 -30.91 -27.07
C MET A 223 -32.19 -30.20 -27.75
N CYS A 224 -32.82 -29.28 -27.02
CA CYS A 224 -33.94 -28.48 -27.48
C CYS A 224 -33.70 -27.02 -27.07
N VAL A 225 -33.82 -26.10 -28.01
CA VAL A 225 -33.82 -24.66 -27.73
C VAL A 225 -35.25 -24.24 -27.38
N GLU A 226 -35.44 -23.70 -26.19
CA GLU A 226 -36.70 -23.12 -25.75
C GLU A 226 -36.58 -21.60 -25.69
N ASN A 227 -37.13 -20.93 -26.72
CA ASN A 227 -37.29 -19.47 -26.68
C ASN A 227 -38.61 -19.14 -25.98
N THR A 228 -38.54 -18.89 -24.67
CA THR A 228 -39.68 -18.30 -23.95
C THR A 228 -39.73 -16.79 -24.21
N CYS A 229 -40.89 -16.16 -24.00
CA CYS A 229 -41.04 -14.72 -24.20
C CYS A 229 -40.10 -13.87 -23.32
N ASN A 230 -39.59 -14.42 -22.20
CA ASN A 230 -38.90 -13.64 -21.16
C ASN A 230 -37.39 -13.90 -21.09
N SER A 231 -36.87 -14.99 -21.66
CA SER A 231 -35.42 -15.24 -21.79
C SER A 231 -35.10 -16.44 -22.70
N PRO A 232 -33.99 -16.45 -23.46
CA PRO A 232 -33.54 -17.63 -24.19
C PRO A 232 -33.04 -18.73 -23.24
N ASN A 233 -33.45 -19.97 -23.48
CA ASN A 233 -33.04 -21.13 -22.70
C ASN A 233 -32.70 -22.32 -23.61
N LEU A 234 -31.72 -23.12 -23.20
CA LEU A 234 -31.32 -24.35 -23.85
C LEU A 234 -31.55 -25.51 -22.88
N ALA A 235 -32.48 -26.39 -23.22
CA ALA A 235 -32.77 -27.61 -22.47
C ALA A 235 -32.04 -28.80 -23.10
N THR A 236 -31.30 -29.55 -22.29
CA THR A 236 -30.74 -30.83 -22.70
C THR A 236 -31.24 -31.94 -21.77
N THR A 237 -31.59 -33.07 -22.36
CA THR A 237 -32.16 -34.21 -21.65
C THR A 237 -31.38 -35.48 -22.02
N PHE A 238 -31.00 -36.25 -21.00
CA PHE A 238 -30.22 -37.48 -21.12
C PHE A 238 -30.61 -38.49 -20.03
N GLU A 239 -30.25 -39.75 -20.25
CA GLU A 239 -30.56 -40.83 -19.31
C GLU A 239 -29.37 -41.08 -18.39
N LEU A 240 -29.55 -40.95 -17.08
CA LEU A 240 -28.49 -41.16 -16.11
C LEU A 240 -28.64 -42.53 -15.44
N LEU A 241 -27.61 -43.37 -15.57
CA LEU A 241 -27.57 -44.68 -14.90
C LEU A 241 -26.92 -44.59 -13.51
N THR A 242 -27.34 -45.46 -12.59
CA THR A 242 -26.76 -45.57 -11.24
C THR A 242 -25.23 -45.70 -11.29
N GLY A 243 -24.53 -44.87 -10.51
CA GLY A 243 -23.06 -44.85 -10.43
C GLY A 243 -22.35 -44.25 -11.64
N LYS A 244 -23.08 -43.70 -12.62
CA LYS A 244 -22.51 -42.94 -13.74
C LYS A 244 -22.57 -41.44 -13.47
N THR A 245 -21.67 -40.74 -14.15
CA THR A 245 -21.53 -39.29 -14.09
C THR A 245 -21.67 -38.72 -15.50
N VAL A 246 -22.52 -37.71 -15.65
CA VAL A 246 -22.59 -36.88 -16.85
C VAL A 246 -22.05 -35.49 -16.50
N THR A 247 -21.23 -34.93 -17.39
CA THR A 247 -20.67 -33.58 -17.22
C THR A 247 -21.34 -32.63 -18.20
N VAL A 248 -21.79 -31.48 -17.69
CA VAL A 248 -22.38 -30.40 -18.48
C VAL A 248 -21.52 -29.15 -18.31
N GLU A 249 -21.13 -28.55 -19.43
CA GLU A 249 -20.35 -27.31 -19.49
C GLU A 249 -21.17 -26.21 -20.15
N LYS A 250 -21.27 -25.05 -19.49
CA LYS A 250 -21.82 -23.81 -20.05
C LYS A 250 -20.67 -22.82 -20.22
N ILE A 251 -20.35 -22.48 -21.46
CA ILE A 251 -19.32 -21.49 -21.80
C ILE A 251 -20.02 -20.24 -22.32
N VAL A 252 -19.65 -19.09 -21.79
CA VAL A 252 -20.27 -17.80 -22.08
C VAL A 252 -19.23 -16.82 -22.58
N THR A 253 -19.58 -16.05 -23.61
CA THR A 253 -18.83 -14.86 -24.03
C THR A 253 -19.70 -13.62 -23.86
N LEU A 254 -19.13 -12.54 -23.34
CA LEU A 254 -19.84 -11.30 -23.02
C LEU A 254 -19.07 -10.07 -23.50
N PHE A 255 -19.75 -9.16 -24.20
CA PHE A 255 -19.21 -7.87 -24.64
C PHE A 255 -20.19 -6.74 -24.34
N THR A 256 -19.68 -5.51 -24.17
CA THR A 256 -20.50 -4.31 -24.08
C THR A 256 -20.29 -3.38 -25.27
N SER A 257 -21.15 -2.38 -25.41
CA SER A 257 -20.98 -1.31 -26.38
C SER A 257 -19.75 -0.43 -26.14
N ARG A 258 -19.08 -0.55 -24.99
CA ARG A 258 -17.83 0.18 -24.68
C ARG A 258 -16.64 -0.41 -25.44
N GLU A 259 -16.62 -1.72 -25.67
CA GLU A 259 -15.54 -2.40 -26.38
C GLU A 259 -15.82 -2.56 -27.89
N THR A 260 -17.08 -2.64 -28.29
CA THR A 260 -17.46 -2.94 -29.68
C THR A 260 -18.83 -2.37 -30.05
N GLU A 261 -19.02 -1.92 -31.29
CA GLU A 261 -20.31 -1.39 -31.76
C GLU A 261 -21.42 -2.46 -31.87
N THR A 262 -21.04 -3.75 -31.96
CA THR A 262 -21.97 -4.87 -32.19
C THR A 262 -21.81 -5.97 -31.14
N PRO A 263 -22.07 -5.70 -29.84
CA PRO A 263 -21.67 -6.59 -28.74
C PRO A 263 -22.22 -8.01 -28.85
N MET A 264 -23.48 -8.20 -29.26
CA MET A 264 -24.07 -9.54 -29.42
C MET A 264 -23.46 -10.32 -30.58
N THR A 265 -23.21 -9.67 -31.73
CA THR A 265 -22.55 -10.34 -32.86
C THR A 265 -21.12 -10.73 -32.52
N THR A 266 -20.38 -9.84 -31.85
CA THR A 266 -19.00 -10.11 -31.38
C THR A 266 -18.97 -11.27 -30.39
N ALA A 267 -19.92 -11.32 -29.43
CA ALA A 267 -20.06 -12.45 -28.51
C ALA A 267 -20.28 -13.78 -29.25
N LEU A 268 -21.25 -13.83 -30.16
CA LEU A 268 -21.53 -15.04 -30.95
C LEU A 268 -20.32 -15.52 -31.77
N GLN A 269 -19.62 -14.59 -32.42
CA GLN A 269 -18.43 -14.91 -33.22
C GLN A 269 -17.29 -15.44 -32.33
N ARG A 270 -17.04 -14.80 -31.19
CA ARG A 270 -16.02 -15.23 -30.23
C ARG A 270 -16.32 -16.64 -29.70
N LEU A 271 -17.57 -16.90 -29.31
CA LEU A 271 -18.01 -18.16 -28.73
C LEU A 271 -17.77 -19.39 -29.64
N ALA A 272 -17.92 -19.20 -30.95
CA ALA A 272 -17.77 -20.26 -31.95
C ALA A 272 -16.37 -20.90 -31.91
N ASP A 273 -15.35 -20.09 -31.59
CA ASP A 273 -13.95 -20.51 -31.56
C ASP A 273 -13.47 -20.93 -30.16
N GLU A 274 -14.28 -20.76 -29.11
CA GLU A 274 -13.84 -21.08 -27.75
C GLU A 274 -13.61 -22.60 -27.56
N PRO A 275 -12.50 -23.00 -26.91
CA PRO A 275 -12.23 -24.40 -26.62
C PRO A 275 -13.15 -24.93 -25.49
N ARG A 276 -12.90 -26.16 -25.05
CA ARG A 276 -13.62 -26.77 -23.92
C ARG A 276 -13.21 -26.14 -22.58
N TYR A 277 -14.05 -26.32 -21.56
CA TYR A 277 -13.85 -25.79 -20.21
C TYR A 277 -12.44 -26.03 -19.67
N THR A 278 -11.90 -27.24 -19.85
CA THR A 278 -10.57 -27.62 -19.32
C THR A 278 -9.43 -26.77 -19.88
N THR A 279 -9.52 -26.35 -21.15
CA THR A 279 -8.52 -25.48 -21.78
C THR A 279 -8.65 -24.05 -21.27
N LEU A 280 -9.88 -23.56 -21.14
CA LEU A 280 -10.18 -22.24 -20.59
C LEU A 280 -9.71 -22.12 -19.13
N LEU A 281 -9.99 -23.14 -18.31
CA LEU A 281 -9.57 -23.20 -16.91
C LEU A 281 -8.04 -23.21 -16.79
N ALA A 282 -7.33 -23.97 -17.63
CA ALA A 282 -5.87 -23.98 -17.59
C ALA A 282 -5.27 -22.59 -17.91
N ALA A 283 -5.81 -21.88 -18.89
CA ALA A 283 -5.40 -20.51 -19.20
C ALA A 283 -5.71 -19.55 -18.04
N HIS A 284 -6.92 -19.66 -17.47
CA HIS A 284 -7.36 -18.89 -16.31
C HIS A 284 -6.41 -19.04 -15.10
N ILE A 285 -6.11 -20.28 -14.72
CA ILE A 285 -5.21 -20.59 -13.60
C ILE A 285 -3.81 -20.04 -13.86
N THR A 286 -3.31 -20.18 -15.09
CA THR A 286 -2.00 -19.64 -15.47
C THR A 286 -1.96 -18.11 -15.29
N ALA A 287 -3.04 -17.42 -15.65
CA ALA A 287 -3.14 -15.96 -15.47
C ALA A 287 -3.16 -15.57 -13.97
N TRP A 288 -3.89 -16.31 -13.12
CA TRP A 288 -3.89 -16.07 -11.68
C TRP A 288 -2.54 -16.37 -11.04
N ASP A 289 -1.88 -17.46 -11.43
CA ASP A 289 -0.54 -17.80 -10.95
C ASP A 289 0.45 -16.66 -11.25
N GLN A 290 0.36 -16.01 -12.41
CA GLN A 290 1.19 -14.84 -12.75
C GLN A 290 0.91 -13.64 -11.86
N VAL A 291 -0.37 -13.36 -11.56
CA VAL A 291 -0.74 -12.26 -10.66
C VAL A 291 -0.24 -12.52 -9.24
N TRP A 292 -0.39 -13.75 -8.73
CA TRP A 292 0.05 -14.11 -7.39
C TRP A 292 1.58 -14.09 -7.21
N GLN A 293 2.35 -14.36 -8.27
CA GLN A 293 3.82 -14.26 -8.23
C GLN A 293 4.32 -12.85 -7.83
N ASP A 294 3.54 -11.83 -8.14
CA ASP A 294 3.90 -10.43 -7.93
C ASP A 294 3.22 -9.82 -6.70
N SER A 295 2.13 -10.43 -6.22
CA SER A 295 1.26 -9.85 -5.18
C SER A 295 1.07 -10.69 -3.91
N ASP A 296 1.49 -11.97 -3.85
CA ASP A 296 1.28 -12.80 -2.65
C ASP A 296 2.10 -12.32 -1.44
N ILE A 297 1.51 -12.53 -0.26
CA ILE A 297 2.16 -12.31 1.03
C ILE A 297 2.10 -13.62 1.81
N ILE A 298 3.26 -14.10 2.25
CA ILE A 298 3.38 -15.30 3.07
C ILE A 298 3.49 -14.89 4.54
N ILE A 299 2.56 -15.39 5.35
CA ILE A 299 2.55 -15.27 6.81
C ILE A 299 2.63 -16.68 7.39
N GLU A 300 3.72 -16.97 8.10
CA GLU A 300 3.88 -18.25 8.82
C GLU A 300 3.58 -18.05 10.31
N GLY A 301 3.02 -19.08 10.95
CA GLY A 301 2.67 -19.07 12.37
C GLY A 301 1.23 -18.65 12.68
N ASP A 302 0.54 -18.02 11.73
CA ASP A 302 -0.87 -17.61 11.85
C ASP A 302 -1.65 -17.85 10.55
N ARG A 303 -2.47 -18.91 10.55
CA ARG A 303 -3.28 -19.30 9.38
C ARG A 303 -4.44 -18.35 9.10
N LEU A 304 -5.02 -17.76 10.15
CA LEU A 304 -6.14 -16.83 9.99
C LEU A 304 -5.66 -15.55 9.31
N SER A 305 -4.53 -15.00 9.77
CA SER A 305 -3.88 -13.86 9.10
C SER A 305 -3.50 -14.18 7.66
N GLN A 306 -2.93 -15.36 7.39
CA GLN A 306 -2.57 -15.76 6.03
C GLN A 306 -3.80 -15.80 5.08
N LEU A 307 -4.89 -16.47 5.49
CA LEU A 307 -6.08 -16.57 4.65
C LEU A 307 -6.75 -15.21 4.45
N SER A 308 -6.93 -14.46 5.54
CA SER A 308 -7.61 -13.15 5.50
C SER A 308 -6.85 -12.15 4.62
N VAL A 309 -5.52 -12.09 4.71
CA VAL A 309 -4.73 -11.23 3.82
C VAL A 309 -4.93 -11.64 2.37
N ARG A 310 -4.77 -12.93 2.03
CA ARG A 310 -4.98 -13.42 0.65
C ARG A 310 -6.40 -13.15 0.15
N TYR A 311 -7.42 -13.29 0.99
CA TYR A 311 -8.79 -12.97 0.63
C TYR A 311 -8.94 -11.50 0.24
N ASN A 312 -8.43 -10.58 1.06
CA ASN A 312 -8.49 -9.15 0.78
C ASN A 312 -7.74 -8.80 -0.52
N LEU A 313 -6.55 -9.37 -0.75
CA LEU A 313 -5.79 -9.15 -1.98
C LEU A 313 -6.51 -9.72 -3.21
N PHE A 314 -7.07 -10.93 -3.11
CA PHE A 314 -7.83 -11.55 -4.18
C PHE A 314 -8.97 -10.64 -4.64
N GLN A 315 -9.75 -10.10 -3.71
CA GLN A 315 -10.92 -9.28 -4.05
C GLN A 315 -10.54 -7.96 -4.72
N LEU A 316 -9.41 -7.35 -4.34
CA LEU A 316 -8.88 -6.18 -5.05
C LEU A 316 -8.41 -6.52 -6.47
N LEU A 317 -7.63 -7.60 -6.61
CA LEU A 317 -7.08 -8.05 -7.90
C LEU A 317 -8.16 -8.54 -8.87
N ALA A 318 -9.26 -9.08 -8.33
CA ALA A 318 -10.45 -9.49 -9.07
C ALA A 318 -11.28 -8.29 -9.57
N ALA A 319 -11.20 -7.14 -8.91
CA ALA A 319 -11.91 -5.91 -9.28
C ALA A 319 -11.05 -4.93 -10.12
N ALA A 320 -9.72 -5.11 -10.16
CA ALA A 320 -8.81 -4.15 -10.77
C ALA A 320 -8.84 -4.18 -12.31
N PRO A 321 -9.13 -3.05 -12.99
CA PRO A 321 -9.25 -2.98 -14.44
C PRO A 321 -7.91 -3.11 -15.15
N ARG A 322 -7.80 -4.18 -15.96
CA ARG A 322 -6.57 -4.57 -16.66
C ARG A 322 -6.41 -3.89 -18.02
N HIS A 323 -7.52 -3.61 -18.68
CA HIS A 323 -7.55 -3.21 -20.10
C HIS A 323 -8.36 -1.94 -20.37
N ASP A 324 -8.91 -1.30 -19.33
CA ASP A 324 -9.67 -0.05 -19.45
C ASP A 324 -9.13 1.00 -18.46
N GLU A 325 -8.58 2.07 -19.00
CA GLU A 325 -8.08 3.23 -18.25
C GLU A 325 -9.18 4.29 -17.97
N ARG A 326 -10.43 4.02 -18.35
CA ARG A 326 -11.59 4.91 -18.15
C ARG A 326 -12.51 4.48 -17.01
N VAL A 327 -12.06 3.54 -16.17
CA VAL A 327 -12.80 3.00 -15.03
C VAL A 327 -11.86 2.82 -13.85
N SER A 328 -12.43 2.74 -12.64
CA SER A 328 -11.67 2.58 -11.40
C SER A 328 -12.41 1.67 -10.42
N ILE A 329 -11.81 1.37 -9.26
CA ILE A 329 -12.37 0.42 -8.28
C ILE A 329 -13.26 1.16 -7.28
N PRO A 330 -14.57 0.84 -7.20
CA PRO A 330 -15.45 1.46 -6.20
C PRO A 330 -15.25 0.88 -4.78
N PRO A 331 -15.73 1.55 -3.72
CA PRO A 331 -15.58 1.10 -2.33
C PRO A 331 -16.16 -0.29 -2.04
N LYS A 332 -17.12 -0.74 -2.86
CA LYS A 332 -17.76 -2.05 -2.75
C LYS A 332 -17.28 -3.08 -3.76
N THR A 333 -16.13 -2.81 -4.41
CA THR A 333 -15.65 -3.56 -5.57
C THR A 333 -16.78 -3.77 -6.60
N LEU A 334 -16.71 -4.83 -7.42
CA LEU A 334 -17.82 -5.24 -8.29
C LEU A 334 -18.68 -6.32 -7.62
N SER A 335 -18.95 -6.17 -6.31
CA SER A 335 -19.61 -7.21 -5.49
C SER A 335 -20.95 -6.80 -4.89
N GLY A 336 -21.30 -5.52 -4.92
CA GLY A 336 -22.51 -5.01 -4.30
C GLY A 336 -22.88 -3.60 -4.77
N PHE A 337 -24.03 -3.13 -4.29
CA PHE A 337 -24.70 -1.94 -4.80
C PHE A 337 -24.56 -0.72 -3.89
N ALA A 338 -24.08 -0.89 -2.65
CA ALA A 338 -23.84 0.25 -1.78
C ALA A 338 -22.82 1.19 -2.44
N TYR A 339 -23.06 2.49 -2.28
CA TYR A 339 -22.33 3.56 -2.97
C TYR A 339 -22.43 3.54 -4.50
N SER A 340 -23.43 2.85 -5.07
CA SER A 340 -23.81 2.93 -6.49
C SER A 340 -22.69 2.61 -7.49
N GLY A 341 -21.62 1.94 -7.04
CA GLY A 341 -20.42 1.69 -7.83
C GLY A 341 -19.57 2.94 -8.11
N HIS A 342 -19.80 4.04 -7.40
CA HIS A 342 -19.03 5.29 -7.55
C HIS A 342 -17.61 5.17 -7.03
N ILE A 343 -16.73 6.07 -7.51
CA ILE A 343 -15.31 6.09 -7.19
C ILE A 343 -15.01 7.23 -6.22
N PHE A 344 -14.40 6.87 -5.08
CA PHE A 344 -14.05 7.75 -3.96
C PHE A 344 -12.52 7.79 -3.77
N TRP A 345 -12.06 8.62 -2.82
CA TRP A 345 -10.67 8.69 -2.37
C TRP A 345 -10.12 7.34 -1.86
N ASP A 346 -11.00 6.40 -1.49
CA ASP A 346 -10.73 4.99 -1.21
C ASP A 346 -9.74 4.37 -2.21
N THR A 347 -9.92 4.67 -3.50
CA THR A 347 -9.05 4.14 -4.56
C THR A 347 -7.63 4.64 -4.37
N GLU A 348 -7.46 5.96 -4.35
CA GLU A 348 -6.16 6.61 -4.39
C GLU A 348 -5.34 6.36 -3.11
N ILE A 349 -6.01 6.37 -1.97
CA ILE A 349 -5.33 6.33 -0.67
C ILE A 349 -5.21 4.91 -0.11
N PHE A 350 -6.21 4.05 -0.34
CA PHE A 350 -6.24 2.72 0.29
C PHE A 350 -5.80 1.61 -0.67
N ILE A 351 -6.24 1.67 -1.93
CA ILE A 351 -6.01 0.58 -2.91
C ILE A 351 -4.73 0.81 -3.71
N LEU A 352 -4.48 2.05 -4.13
CA LEU A 352 -3.37 2.38 -5.03
C LEU A 352 -1.98 2.04 -4.48
N PRO A 353 -1.67 2.17 -3.17
CA PRO A 353 -0.35 1.78 -2.66
C PRO A 353 0.00 0.31 -2.95
N PHE A 354 -0.97 -0.59 -2.77
CA PHE A 354 -0.80 -2.01 -3.08
C PHE A 354 -0.53 -2.23 -4.57
N LEU A 355 -1.37 -1.66 -5.43
CA LEU A 355 -1.25 -1.86 -6.88
C LEU A 355 -0.01 -1.18 -7.44
N THR A 356 0.40 -0.02 -6.93
CA THR A 356 1.61 0.66 -7.40
C THR A 356 2.86 -0.17 -7.15
N LEU A 357 2.93 -0.82 -5.99
CA LEU A 357 4.11 -1.58 -5.55
C LEU A 357 4.10 -3.05 -5.99
N THR A 358 3.01 -3.57 -6.57
CA THR A 358 2.93 -4.97 -7.00
C THR A 358 2.41 -5.17 -8.42
N GLN A 359 1.66 -4.21 -8.96
CA GLN A 359 0.98 -4.27 -10.25
C GLN A 359 0.88 -2.86 -10.88
N PRO A 360 1.98 -2.13 -11.12
CA PRO A 360 1.95 -0.70 -11.43
C PRO A 360 1.16 -0.34 -12.70
N ALA A 361 1.03 -1.26 -13.65
CA ALA A 361 0.18 -1.07 -14.82
C ALA A 361 -1.32 -0.90 -14.43
N LEU A 362 -1.78 -1.62 -13.40
CA LEU A 362 -3.15 -1.45 -12.88
C LEU A 362 -3.29 -0.12 -12.16
N ALA A 363 -2.32 0.26 -11.32
CA ALA A 363 -2.34 1.58 -10.67
C ALA A 363 -2.37 2.73 -11.69
N ARG A 364 -1.61 2.60 -12.79
CA ARG A 364 -1.62 3.55 -13.91
C ARG A 364 -3.01 3.69 -14.52
N ASN A 365 -3.74 2.59 -14.74
CA ASN A 365 -5.10 2.64 -15.28
C ASN A 365 -6.04 3.44 -14.35
N LEU A 366 -5.98 3.18 -13.04
CA LEU A 366 -6.81 3.86 -12.04
C LEU A 366 -6.52 5.37 -11.98
N LEU A 367 -5.26 5.77 -12.05
CA LEU A 367 -4.91 7.20 -12.09
C LEU A 367 -5.25 7.85 -13.45
N THR A 368 -5.15 7.10 -14.54
CA THR A 368 -5.53 7.60 -15.87
C THR A 368 -7.05 7.80 -15.97
N TYR A 369 -7.85 7.06 -15.21
CA TYR A 369 -9.28 7.36 -15.03
C TYR A 369 -9.50 8.76 -14.45
N ARG A 370 -8.70 9.18 -13.45
CA ARG A 370 -8.75 10.54 -12.90
C ARG A 370 -8.39 11.61 -13.95
N TYR A 371 -7.46 11.32 -14.85
CA TYR A 371 -7.19 12.20 -15.99
C TYR A 371 -8.40 12.31 -16.94
N HIS A 372 -9.01 11.18 -17.31
CA HIS A 372 -10.18 11.18 -18.20
C HIS A 372 -11.41 11.86 -17.60
N THR A 373 -11.49 11.92 -16.27
CA THR A 373 -12.56 12.59 -15.51
C THR A 373 -12.23 14.03 -15.10
N LEU A 374 -11.02 14.52 -15.42
CA LEU A 374 -10.60 15.90 -15.16
C LEU A 374 -11.55 16.97 -15.76
N PRO A 375 -12.18 16.77 -16.94
CA PRO A 375 -13.20 17.69 -17.43
C PRO A 375 -14.41 17.85 -16.49
N GLY A 376 -14.85 16.79 -15.80
CA GLY A 376 -15.91 16.86 -14.80
C GLY A 376 -15.47 17.63 -13.55
N ALA A 377 -14.24 17.38 -13.09
CA ALA A 377 -13.65 18.12 -11.97
C ALA A 377 -13.57 19.64 -12.23
N ARG A 378 -13.25 20.05 -13.47
CA ARG A 378 -13.26 21.46 -13.88
C ARG A 378 -14.65 22.08 -13.88
N ARG A 379 -15.67 21.33 -14.34
CA ARG A 379 -17.07 21.78 -14.30
C ARG A 379 -17.53 21.96 -12.85
N LYS A 380 -17.25 21.00 -11.97
CA LYS A 380 -17.55 21.09 -10.54
C LYS A 380 -16.93 22.34 -9.90
N ALA A 381 -15.64 22.59 -10.13
CA ALA A 381 -14.97 23.79 -9.63
C ALA A 381 -15.67 25.07 -10.12
N GLN A 382 -15.95 25.16 -11.42
CA GLN A 382 -16.62 26.31 -12.02
C GLN A 382 -18.03 26.54 -11.45
N GLU A 383 -18.82 25.47 -11.29
CA GLU A 383 -20.18 25.52 -10.73
C GLU A 383 -20.18 25.98 -9.26
N ALA A 384 -19.15 25.60 -8.50
CA ALA A 384 -18.92 26.04 -7.13
C ALA A 384 -18.29 27.45 -7.03
N GLY A 385 -17.96 28.10 -8.16
CA GLY A 385 -17.37 29.44 -8.20
C GLY A 385 -15.84 29.48 -8.04
N TYR A 386 -15.18 28.34 -8.14
CA TYR A 386 -13.73 28.16 -8.06
C TYR A 386 -13.09 28.04 -9.45
N GLN A 387 -11.75 28.02 -9.48
CA GLN A 387 -10.95 27.75 -10.69
C GLN A 387 -10.37 26.34 -10.64
N GLY A 388 -9.72 25.91 -11.73
CA GLY A 388 -8.97 24.67 -11.76
C GLY A 388 -9.85 23.42 -11.74
N ALA A 389 -9.31 22.33 -11.22
CA ALA A 389 -10.01 21.06 -11.08
C ALA A 389 -10.34 20.74 -9.61
N MET A 390 -11.63 20.56 -9.31
CA MET A 390 -12.15 20.09 -8.01
C MET A 390 -12.76 18.72 -8.25
N PHE A 391 -12.10 17.64 -7.83
CA PHE A 391 -12.61 16.29 -8.09
C PHE A 391 -13.97 16.06 -7.41
N ALA A 392 -14.82 15.27 -8.06
CA ALA A 392 -16.05 14.77 -7.47
C ALA A 392 -15.74 13.88 -6.26
N TRP A 393 -16.53 14.00 -5.18
CA TRP A 393 -16.42 13.11 -4.02
C TRP A 393 -16.84 11.69 -4.43
N GLU A 394 -17.97 11.59 -5.11
CA GLU A 394 -18.43 10.40 -5.79
C GLU A 394 -18.34 10.63 -7.30
N SER A 395 -17.47 9.88 -7.96
CA SER A 395 -17.24 9.99 -9.40
C SER A 395 -17.79 8.75 -10.14
N ALA A 396 -18.42 8.97 -11.30
CA ALA A 396 -18.87 7.91 -12.20
C ALA A 396 -18.19 8.03 -13.58
N THR A 397 -18.95 8.04 -14.68
CA THR A 397 -18.41 7.96 -16.05
C THR A 397 -17.71 9.25 -16.51
N THR A 398 -18.26 10.42 -16.19
CA THR A 398 -17.81 11.71 -16.75
C THR A 398 -16.92 12.53 -15.83
N GLY A 399 -16.80 12.12 -14.57
CA GLY A 399 -16.14 12.89 -13.51
C GLY A 399 -17.00 13.98 -12.88
N ASP A 400 -18.26 14.12 -13.32
CA ASP A 400 -19.20 15.02 -12.66
C ASP A 400 -19.56 14.49 -11.28
N GLU A 401 -19.93 15.39 -10.36
CA GLU A 401 -20.37 15.03 -9.01
C GLU A 401 -21.67 14.24 -9.05
N VAL A 402 -21.63 13.00 -8.57
CA VAL A 402 -22.82 12.12 -8.48
C VAL A 402 -23.22 11.79 -7.04
N THR A 403 -22.56 12.39 -6.04
CA THR A 403 -22.95 12.23 -4.63
C THR A 403 -24.43 12.62 -4.45
N PRO A 404 -25.27 11.71 -3.91
CA PRO A 404 -26.66 12.04 -3.63
C PRO A 404 -26.76 13.23 -2.68
N ARG A 405 -27.48 14.29 -3.05
CA ARG A 405 -27.68 15.46 -2.18
C ARG A 405 -28.54 15.15 -0.96
N TRP A 406 -29.44 14.16 -1.09
CA TRP A 406 -30.41 13.81 -0.07
C TRP A 406 -30.54 12.30 0.02
N VAL A 407 -30.65 11.79 1.25
CA VAL A 407 -30.99 10.40 1.52
C VAL A 407 -32.18 10.34 2.48
N PRO A 408 -33.07 9.34 2.36
CA PRO A 408 -34.16 9.15 3.31
C PRO A 408 -33.62 8.69 4.68
N GLY A 409 -34.02 9.40 5.73
CA GLY A 409 -33.78 9.04 7.13
C GLY A 409 -34.77 7.99 7.64
N ALA A 410 -34.62 7.60 8.91
CA ALA A 410 -35.34 6.46 9.49
C ALA A 410 -36.86 6.65 9.53
N ASN A 411 -37.36 7.90 9.55
CA ASN A 411 -38.79 8.20 9.52
C ASN A 411 -39.25 8.79 8.17
N GLY A 412 -38.41 8.67 7.12
CA GLY A 412 -38.68 9.19 5.78
C GLY A 412 -38.38 10.68 5.59
N GLU A 413 -37.82 11.35 6.59
CA GLU A 413 -37.25 12.69 6.45
C GLU A 413 -36.11 12.71 5.44
N GLN A 414 -35.89 13.83 4.75
CA GLN A 414 -34.75 13.97 3.84
C GLN A 414 -33.55 14.51 4.61
N ILE A 415 -32.48 13.71 4.69
CA ILE A 415 -31.21 14.09 5.31
C ILE A 415 -30.30 14.63 4.21
N ARG A 416 -29.79 15.85 4.41
CA ARG A 416 -28.83 16.48 3.51
C ARG A 416 -27.47 15.82 3.67
N ILE A 417 -26.87 15.37 2.57
CA ILE A 417 -25.50 14.84 2.53
C ILE A 417 -24.60 15.91 1.94
N TRP A 418 -23.61 16.39 2.70
CA TRP A 418 -22.77 17.53 2.31
C TRP A 418 -21.45 17.14 1.62
N CYS A 419 -21.08 15.85 1.62
CA CYS A 419 -19.77 15.38 1.16
C CYS A 419 -19.43 15.85 -0.25
N GLY A 420 -20.36 15.70 -1.21
CA GLY A 420 -20.16 16.13 -2.60
C GLY A 420 -19.89 17.64 -2.75
N ASP A 421 -20.36 18.46 -1.82
CA ASP A 421 -20.18 19.91 -1.86
C ASP A 421 -18.88 20.36 -1.18
N ILE A 422 -18.57 19.81 0.00
CA ILE A 422 -17.56 20.38 0.91
C ILE A 422 -16.53 19.38 1.46
N GLU A 423 -16.59 18.10 1.12
CA GLU A 423 -15.51 17.12 1.43
C GLU A 423 -14.45 17.15 0.31
N VAL A 424 -13.72 18.25 0.29
CA VAL A 424 -12.89 18.65 -0.87
C VAL A 424 -11.48 18.06 -0.87
N HIS A 425 -11.07 17.41 0.22
CA HIS A 425 -9.73 16.87 0.38
C HIS A 425 -9.37 15.81 -0.67
N ILE A 426 -10.37 15.13 -1.26
CA ILE A 426 -10.19 14.21 -2.41
C ILE A 426 -9.35 14.82 -3.54
N THR A 427 -9.42 16.14 -3.71
CA THR A 427 -8.64 16.84 -4.73
C THR A 427 -7.13 16.83 -4.43
N ALA A 428 -6.74 16.95 -3.16
CA ALA A 428 -5.34 16.78 -2.74
C ALA A 428 -4.94 15.30 -2.67
N ASP A 429 -5.86 14.40 -2.32
CA ASP A 429 -5.61 12.95 -2.27
C ASP A 429 -5.27 12.36 -3.64
N VAL A 430 -5.97 12.79 -4.69
CA VAL A 430 -5.64 12.41 -6.06
C VAL A 430 -4.25 12.90 -6.44
N ALA A 431 -3.90 14.15 -6.13
CA ALA A 431 -2.56 14.68 -6.38
C ALA A 431 -1.48 13.91 -5.60
N TYR A 432 -1.78 13.52 -4.36
CA TYR A 432 -0.94 12.65 -3.53
C TYR A 432 -0.67 11.31 -4.20
N ALA A 433 -1.72 10.62 -4.64
CA ALA A 433 -1.56 9.34 -5.30
C ALA A 433 -0.80 9.43 -6.63
N VAL A 434 -1.05 10.47 -7.45
CA VAL A 434 -0.31 10.74 -8.69
C VAL A 434 1.18 10.97 -8.42
N TRP A 435 1.50 11.79 -7.41
CA TRP A 435 2.88 12.06 -7.00
C TRP A 435 3.60 10.79 -6.54
N HIS A 436 2.99 10.04 -5.63
CA HIS A 436 3.58 8.81 -5.10
C HIS A 436 3.72 7.72 -6.15
N TYR A 437 2.76 7.56 -7.06
CA TYR A 437 2.88 6.65 -8.19
C TYR A 437 4.13 6.96 -9.02
N TRP A 438 4.34 8.24 -9.36
CA TRP A 438 5.50 8.66 -10.14
C TRP A 438 6.81 8.43 -9.38
N GLN A 439 6.88 8.80 -8.10
CA GLN A 439 8.09 8.59 -7.28
C GLN A 439 8.46 7.10 -7.13
N ILE A 440 7.47 6.21 -7.10
CA ILE A 440 7.68 4.77 -6.97
C ILE A 440 8.03 4.11 -8.30
N THR A 441 7.41 4.52 -9.40
CA THR A 441 7.53 3.84 -10.70
C THR A 441 8.57 4.42 -11.64
N ASP A 442 8.94 5.69 -11.46
CA ASP A 442 9.77 6.46 -12.39
C ASP A 442 9.12 6.60 -13.79
N ASP A 443 7.78 6.53 -13.89
CA ASP A 443 7.05 6.69 -15.16
C ASP A 443 6.92 8.17 -15.55
N ASP A 444 8.06 8.74 -15.94
CA ASP A 444 8.19 10.10 -16.44
C ASP A 444 7.31 10.39 -17.66
N HIS A 445 7.10 9.40 -18.52
CA HIS A 445 6.26 9.56 -19.71
C HIS A 445 4.80 9.72 -19.34
N TRP A 446 4.28 8.90 -18.43
CA TRP A 446 2.92 9.06 -17.93
C TRP A 446 2.74 10.35 -17.12
N MET A 447 3.74 10.72 -16.30
CA MET A 447 3.73 12.00 -15.58
C MET A 447 3.65 13.18 -16.56
N ARG A 448 4.40 13.13 -17.68
CA ARG A 448 4.34 14.15 -18.73
C ARG A 448 3.00 14.22 -19.44
N ASP A 449 2.43 13.07 -19.80
CA ASP A 449 1.24 13.02 -20.65
C ASP A 449 -0.07 13.21 -19.86
N TYR A 450 -0.06 12.90 -18.56
CA TYR A 450 -1.27 12.86 -17.72
C TYR A 450 -1.06 13.49 -16.34
N GLY A 451 -0.08 13.00 -15.57
CA GLY A 451 0.06 13.31 -14.14
C GLY A 451 0.29 14.79 -13.84
N ALA A 452 1.12 15.46 -14.64
CA ALA A 452 1.47 16.86 -14.41
C ALA A 452 0.27 17.80 -14.58
N GLU A 453 -0.63 17.52 -15.53
CA GLU A 453 -1.86 18.30 -15.67
C GLU A 453 -2.76 18.12 -14.45
N ILE A 454 -2.90 16.91 -13.92
CA ILE A 454 -3.71 16.66 -12.73
C ILE A 454 -3.20 17.48 -11.54
N ILE A 455 -1.92 17.34 -11.18
CA ILE A 455 -1.33 18.03 -10.02
C ILE A 455 -1.42 19.55 -10.18
N LEU A 456 -1.05 20.09 -11.35
CA LEU A 456 -1.02 21.54 -11.55
C LEU A 456 -2.43 22.16 -11.62
N ASP A 457 -3.41 21.48 -12.21
CA ASP A 457 -4.78 21.99 -12.33
C ASP A 457 -5.57 21.90 -11.02
N THR A 458 -5.26 20.90 -10.19
CA THR A 458 -5.80 20.81 -8.83
C THR A 458 -5.14 21.83 -7.88
N ALA A 459 -3.87 22.19 -8.10
CA ALA A 459 -3.23 23.32 -7.41
C ALA A 459 -3.88 24.68 -7.76
N VAL A 460 -4.31 24.87 -9.03
CA VAL A 460 -5.13 26.03 -9.46
C VAL A 460 -6.42 26.12 -8.63
N PHE A 461 -7.08 24.99 -8.36
CA PHE A 461 -8.26 24.94 -7.50
C PHE A 461 -7.96 25.42 -6.08
N TRP A 462 -6.92 24.88 -5.43
CA TRP A 462 -6.60 25.25 -4.05
C TRP A 462 -6.25 26.73 -3.88
N GLU A 463 -5.55 27.34 -4.84
CA GLU A 463 -5.32 28.79 -4.83
C GLU A 463 -6.61 29.61 -4.88
N SER A 464 -7.64 29.11 -5.60
CA SER A 464 -8.94 29.77 -5.69
C SER A 464 -9.84 29.50 -4.48
N ARG A 465 -9.57 28.43 -3.72
CA ARG A 465 -10.38 27.95 -2.59
C ARG A 465 -10.01 28.60 -1.26
N VAL A 466 -8.74 28.98 -1.07
CA VAL A 466 -8.26 29.59 0.16
C VAL A 466 -8.78 31.02 0.35
N GLU A 467 -9.03 31.39 1.60
CA GLU A 467 -9.45 32.73 1.99
C GLU A 467 -8.37 33.44 2.79
N TRP A 468 -8.12 34.72 2.52
CA TRP A 468 -7.12 35.48 3.27
C TRP A 468 -7.71 36.04 4.57
N ASN A 469 -7.12 35.66 5.70
CA ASN A 469 -7.46 36.17 7.02
C ASN A 469 -6.55 37.35 7.39
N GLN A 470 -7.10 38.57 7.40
CA GLN A 470 -6.34 39.79 7.70
C GLN A 470 -5.86 39.86 9.15
N GLU A 471 -6.59 39.28 10.10
CA GLU A 471 -6.26 39.36 11.52
C GLU A 471 -5.10 38.44 11.88
N ARG A 472 -5.10 37.22 11.32
CA ARG A 472 -4.05 36.23 11.51
C ARG A 472 -2.87 36.38 10.54
N ASN A 473 -3.04 37.15 9.46
CA ASN A 473 -2.09 37.24 8.36
C ASN A 473 -1.74 35.84 7.79
N SER A 474 -2.79 35.02 7.64
CA SER A 474 -2.76 33.63 7.19
C SER A 474 -3.84 33.37 6.14
N TYR A 475 -3.76 32.23 5.47
CA TYR A 475 -4.82 31.70 4.63
C TYR A 475 -5.63 30.64 5.40
N ASP A 476 -6.93 30.65 5.21
CA ASP A 476 -7.88 29.73 5.82
C ASP A 476 -8.58 28.89 4.73
N ILE A 477 -9.06 27.71 5.12
CA ILE A 477 -10.00 26.90 4.32
C ILE A 477 -11.23 26.66 5.19
N LEU A 478 -12.32 27.34 4.85
CA LEU A 478 -13.55 27.41 5.65
C LEU A 478 -14.65 26.52 5.09
N ASP A 479 -15.62 26.09 5.90
CA ASP A 479 -16.81 25.31 5.52
C ASP A 479 -16.44 24.02 4.74
N VAL A 480 -15.76 23.09 5.40
CA VAL A 480 -15.31 21.80 4.85
C VAL A 480 -15.78 20.61 5.68
N ILE A 481 -15.61 19.42 5.11
CA ILE A 481 -15.59 18.13 5.81
C ILE A 481 -14.17 17.55 5.66
N GLY A 482 -13.57 17.11 6.76
CA GLY A 482 -12.35 16.30 6.75
C GLY A 482 -12.68 14.81 6.71
N PRO A 483 -11.69 13.90 6.71
CA PRO A 483 -11.95 12.46 6.69
C PRO A 483 -12.94 11.98 7.77
N ASP A 484 -13.02 12.66 8.93
CA ASP A 484 -14.08 12.42 9.89
C ASP A 484 -15.41 13.07 9.49
N GLU A 485 -16.21 12.35 8.70
CA GLU A 485 -17.53 12.78 8.24
C GLU A 485 -18.60 12.98 9.34
N ASN A 486 -18.30 12.71 10.61
CA ASN A 486 -19.22 13.04 11.71
C ASN A 486 -19.32 14.55 11.94
N HIS A 487 -18.33 15.32 11.48
CA HIS A 487 -18.24 16.76 11.67
C HIS A 487 -18.28 17.45 10.30
N ASP A 488 -19.45 17.98 9.95
CA ASP A 488 -19.62 18.80 8.75
C ASP A 488 -19.51 20.29 9.03
N ARG A 489 -19.20 21.04 7.96
CA ARG A 489 -19.15 22.51 7.96
C ARG A 489 -18.18 23.09 8.98
N VAL A 490 -17.02 22.43 9.10
CA VAL A 490 -15.95 22.85 10.01
C VAL A 490 -14.96 23.75 9.28
N ASP A 491 -14.23 24.56 10.03
CA ASP A 491 -13.20 25.45 9.49
C ASP A 491 -11.80 24.92 9.82
N ASN A 492 -10.89 25.07 8.86
CA ASN A 492 -9.47 24.78 9.03
C ASN A 492 -9.19 23.35 9.52
N ASN A 493 -9.86 22.36 8.93
CA ASN A 493 -9.58 20.95 9.21
C ASN A 493 -8.09 20.67 8.95
N ALA A 494 -7.41 20.10 9.95
CA ALA A 494 -5.96 19.91 9.91
C ALA A 494 -5.52 18.99 8.77
N PHE A 495 -6.22 17.88 8.53
CA PHE A 495 -5.95 16.99 7.41
C PHE A 495 -6.01 17.74 6.08
N THR A 496 -7.12 18.45 5.83
CA THR A 496 -7.33 19.22 4.60
C THR A 496 -6.23 20.28 4.42
N ASN A 497 -6.00 21.13 5.42
CA ASN A 497 -5.02 22.22 5.31
C ASN A 497 -3.61 21.68 5.06
N LEU A 498 -3.16 20.69 5.82
CA LEU A 498 -1.80 20.16 5.66
C LEU A 498 -1.61 19.35 4.37
N MET A 499 -2.63 18.66 3.87
CA MET A 499 -2.60 18.04 2.55
C MET A 499 -2.54 19.08 1.43
N VAL A 500 -3.23 20.22 1.57
CA VAL A 500 -3.14 21.35 0.63
C VAL A 500 -1.76 21.99 0.65
N GLN A 501 -1.18 22.19 1.84
CA GLN A 501 0.18 22.68 1.98
C GLN A 501 1.17 21.73 1.28
N TRP A 502 1.08 20.42 1.57
CA TRP A 502 1.90 19.39 0.91
C TRP A 502 1.72 19.42 -0.61
N HIS A 503 0.49 19.58 -1.09
CA HIS A 503 0.18 19.56 -2.51
C HIS A 503 0.77 20.78 -3.23
N LEU A 504 0.59 22.00 -2.71
CA LEU A 504 1.17 23.20 -3.32
C LEU A 504 2.71 23.16 -3.34
N GLN A 505 3.34 22.64 -2.28
CA GLN A 505 4.79 22.40 -2.25
C GLN A 505 5.21 21.41 -3.34
N SER A 506 4.50 20.29 -3.47
CA SER A 506 4.78 19.26 -4.47
C SER A 506 4.53 19.75 -5.90
N ALA A 507 3.50 20.57 -6.11
CA ALA A 507 3.20 21.18 -7.41
C ALA A 507 4.30 22.15 -7.87
N LEU A 508 4.88 22.93 -6.95
CA LEU A 508 6.02 23.80 -7.24
C LEU A 508 7.28 22.99 -7.58
N ALA A 509 7.59 21.96 -6.78
CA ALA A 509 8.72 21.07 -7.04
C ALA A 509 8.58 20.34 -8.39
N LEU A 510 7.38 19.81 -8.67
CA LEU A 510 7.03 19.23 -9.97
C LEU A 510 7.27 20.23 -11.09
N TRP A 511 6.76 21.45 -10.94
CA TRP A 511 6.83 22.46 -11.99
C TRP A 511 8.27 22.82 -12.35
N ASP A 512 9.15 22.91 -11.36
CA ASP A 512 10.56 23.22 -11.56
C ASP A 512 11.31 22.12 -12.29
N TRP A 513 11.04 20.85 -11.98
CA TRP A 513 11.54 19.73 -12.78
C TRP A 513 10.93 19.71 -14.18
N PHE A 514 9.60 19.86 -14.29
CA PHE A 514 8.83 19.69 -15.52
C PHE A 514 9.22 20.68 -16.61
N LYS A 515 9.43 21.96 -16.25
CA LYS A 515 9.91 22.99 -17.18
C LYS A 515 11.29 22.67 -17.77
N GLN A 516 12.15 21.99 -17.01
CA GLN A 516 13.50 21.63 -17.45
C GLN A 516 13.48 20.36 -18.31
N ALA A 517 12.74 19.34 -17.87
CA ALA A 517 12.66 18.05 -18.55
C ALA A 517 11.82 18.10 -19.84
N TYR A 518 10.72 18.86 -19.84
CA TYR A 518 9.71 18.87 -20.92
C TYR A 518 9.28 20.30 -21.32
N PRO A 519 10.19 21.14 -21.83
CA PRO A 519 9.93 22.56 -22.09
C PRO A 519 8.78 22.83 -23.09
N GLU A 520 8.59 21.94 -24.07
CA GLU A 520 7.50 22.09 -25.05
C GLU A 520 6.13 21.80 -24.43
N THR A 521 6.01 20.69 -23.69
CA THR A 521 4.77 20.33 -22.98
C THR A 521 4.47 21.33 -21.87
N SER A 522 5.49 21.81 -21.15
CA SER A 522 5.31 22.83 -20.12
C SER A 522 4.74 24.12 -20.72
N ALA A 523 5.20 24.55 -21.92
CA ALA A 523 4.65 25.72 -22.59
C ALA A 523 3.15 25.57 -22.93
N GLN A 524 2.71 24.35 -23.27
CA GLN A 524 1.29 24.05 -23.49
C GLN A 524 0.50 24.13 -22.17
N LEU A 525 1.03 23.57 -21.07
CA LEU A 525 0.40 23.66 -19.75
C LEU A 525 0.32 25.09 -19.22
N VAL A 526 1.32 25.94 -19.47
CA VAL A 526 1.23 27.38 -19.15
C VAL A 526 0.01 28.00 -19.81
N GLN A 527 -0.22 27.72 -21.09
CA GLN A 527 -1.37 28.27 -21.82
C GLN A 527 -2.70 27.67 -21.33
N LYS A 528 -2.72 26.36 -21.11
CA LYS A 528 -3.93 25.60 -20.73
C LYS A 528 -4.42 25.94 -19.33
N LEU A 529 -3.50 26.07 -18.37
CA LEU A 529 -3.80 26.25 -16.95
C LEU A 529 -3.52 27.68 -16.44
N ASN A 530 -3.10 28.58 -17.32
CA ASN A 530 -2.74 29.96 -17.00
C ASN A 530 -1.70 30.06 -15.84
N LEU A 531 -0.62 29.28 -15.95
CA LEU A 531 0.45 29.20 -14.94
C LEU A 531 1.42 30.39 -15.03
N THR A 532 0.96 31.58 -14.61
CA THR A 532 1.79 32.78 -14.58
C THR A 532 2.79 32.76 -13.41
N THR A 533 3.85 33.58 -13.50
CA THR A 533 4.82 33.72 -12.41
C THR A 533 4.16 34.19 -11.11
N GLU A 534 3.17 35.10 -11.19
CA GLU A 534 2.43 35.59 -10.04
C GLU A 534 1.62 34.49 -9.36
N ARG A 535 1.00 33.59 -10.14
CA ARG A 535 0.27 32.42 -9.62
C ARG A 535 1.20 31.50 -8.84
N LEU A 536 2.36 31.17 -9.40
CA LEU A 536 3.35 30.31 -8.75
C LEU A 536 3.90 30.94 -7.47
N HIS A 537 4.17 32.25 -7.47
CA HIS A 537 4.55 32.97 -6.25
C HIS A 537 3.44 32.94 -5.21
N ARG A 538 2.17 33.06 -5.63
CA ARG A 538 1.04 32.96 -4.72
C ARG A 538 0.90 31.56 -4.12
N TRP A 539 1.17 30.50 -4.87
CA TRP A 539 1.21 29.13 -4.32
C TRP A 539 2.28 28.99 -3.26
N ALA A 540 3.47 29.56 -3.49
CA ALA A 540 4.54 29.59 -2.50
C ALA A 540 4.16 30.39 -1.24
N GLU A 541 3.44 31.50 -1.39
CA GLU A 541 2.93 32.28 -0.26
C GLU A 541 1.85 31.52 0.54
N ILE A 542 0.91 30.87 -0.16
CA ILE A 542 -0.18 30.12 0.48
C ILE A 542 0.38 28.97 1.32
N GLN A 543 1.31 28.17 0.79
CA GLN A 543 1.84 27.04 1.54
C GLN A 543 2.61 27.46 2.81
N GLU A 544 3.26 28.63 2.81
CA GLU A 544 3.95 29.18 3.99
C GLU A 544 3.01 29.78 5.03
N ARG A 545 1.81 30.22 4.61
CA ARG A 545 0.89 31.00 5.45
C ARG A 545 -0.46 30.35 5.67
N LEU A 546 -0.65 29.10 5.27
CA LEU A 546 -1.88 28.38 5.56
C LEU A 546 -2.00 28.14 7.07
N PHE A 547 -3.16 28.42 7.65
CA PHE A 547 -3.38 28.27 9.08
C PHE A 547 -3.40 26.78 9.47
N ILE A 548 -2.63 26.44 10.50
CA ILE A 548 -2.55 25.11 11.09
C ILE A 548 -2.64 25.30 12.60
N ASN A 549 -3.61 24.63 13.23
CA ASN A 549 -3.78 24.71 14.68
C ASN A 549 -3.03 23.58 15.38
N GLU A 550 -1.73 23.82 15.63
CA GLU A 550 -0.85 22.89 16.31
C GLU A 550 -0.24 23.57 17.54
N ASP A 551 -0.28 22.88 18.68
CA ASP A 551 0.43 23.29 19.88
C ASP A 551 1.94 22.99 19.72
N ALA A 552 2.73 24.02 19.46
CA ALA A 552 4.18 23.91 19.25
C ALA A 552 4.96 23.31 20.43
N GLN A 553 4.41 23.25 21.65
CA GLN A 553 5.07 22.63 22.81
C GLN A 553 4.80 21.14 22.91
N THR A 554 3.58 20.72 22.58
CA THR A 554 3.13 19.33 22.79
C THR A 554 3.08 18.52 21.49
N GLY A 555 3.05 19.19 20.34
CA GLY A 555 2.77 18.61 19.03
C GLY A 555 1.30 18.22 18.84
N LEU A 556 0.40 18.55 19.77
CA LEU A 556 -1.02 18.22 19.64
C LEU A 556 -1.65 19.07 18.54
N ILE A 557 -2.24 18.41 17.54
CA ILE A 557 -2.91 19.06 16.41
C ILE A 557 -4.42 19.06 16.69
N GLU A 558 -5.07 20.21 16.59
CA GLU A 558 -6.54 20.27 16.65
C GLU A 558 -7.13 19.83 15.30
N GLN A 559 -8.09 18.88 15.32
CA GLN A 559 -8.68 18.31 14.10
C GLN A 559 -9.33 19.37 13.21
N PHE A 560 -10.01 20.35 13.79
CA PHE A 560 -10.54 21.55 13.14
C PHE A 560 -10.77 22.63 14.20
N GLU A 561 -10.89 23.88 13.77
CA GLU A 561 -11.07 25.01 14.69
C GLU A 561 -12.35 24.83 15.53
N GLY A 562 -12.20 24.62 16.84
CA GLY A 562 -13.34 24.40 17.74
C GLY A 562 -13.46 22.98 18.31
N PHE A 563 -12.69 22.01 17.81
CA PHE A 563 -12.86 20.60 18.17
C PHE A 563 -12.61 20.33 19.66
N PHE A 564 -11.61 20.98 20.27
CA PHE A 564 -11.28 20.76 21.67
C PHE A 564 -12.37 21.25 22.63
N GLN A 565 -13.30 22.11 22.17
CA GLN A 565 -14.41 22.63 22.97
C GLN A 565 -15.66 21.74 22.89
N LEU A 566 -15.68 20.72 22.02
CA LEU A 566 -16.78 19.76 21.93
C LEU A 566 -16.87 18.84 23.16
N GLU A 567 -18.02 18.23 23.36
CA GLU A 567 -18.27 17.32 24.48
C GLU A 567 -17.39 16.07 24.37
N HIS A 568 -16.54 15.81 25.37
CA HIS A 568 -15.81 14.56 25.45
C HIS A 568 -16.74 13.39 25.80
N VAL A 569 -16.59 12.27 25.09
CA VAL A 569 -17.37 11.06 25.31
C VAL A 569 -16.47 9.84 25.45
N ASN A 570 -16.76 9.02 26.46
CA ASN A 570 -16.15 7.71 26.63
C ASN A 570 -16.92 6.67 25.80
N LEU A 571 -16.33 6.16 24.71
CA LEU A 571 -16.98 5.19 23.82
C LEU A 571 -17.40 3.90 24.53
N ALA A 572 -16.73 3.54 25.63
CA ALA A 572 -17.05 2.33 26.39
C ALA A 572 -18.44 2.37 27.04
N ASP A 573 -19.01 3.56 27.26
CA ASP A 573 -20.33 3.73 27.88
C ASP A 573 -21.48 3.33 26.93
N TYR A 574 -21.18 3.14 25.64
CA TYR A 574 -22.14 2.77 24.59
C TYR A 574 -22.10 1.27 24.25
N GLU A 575 -21.25 0.49 24.89
CA GLU A 575 -21.08 -0.93 24.60
C GLU A 575 -21.94 -1.82 25.55
N PRO A 576 -22.50 -2.95 25.07
CA PRO A 576 -22.43 -3.45 23.68
C PRO A 576 -23.43 -2.74 22.76
N ARG A 577 -23.02 -2.51 21.50
CA ARG A 577 -23.90 -2.00 20.43
C ARG A 577 -23.73 -2.76 19.11
N SER A 578 -24.62 -2.47 18.17
CA SER A 578 -24.65 -3.06 16.82
C SER A 578 -24.71 -2.03 15.69
N LYS A 579 -24.48 -0.74 16.00
CA LYS A 579 -24.53 0.38 15.05
C LYS A 579 -23.45 1.40 15.38
N SER A 580 -23.07 2.21 14.40
CA SER A 580 -22.19 3.38 14.58
C SER A 580 -22.74 4.34 15.63
N LEU A 581 -21.87 5.13 16.25
CA LEU A 581 -22.31 6.15 17.21
C LEU A 581 -23.23 7.19 16.56
N GLN A 582 -22.95 7.58 15.32
CA GLN A 582 -23.86 8.43 14.54
C GLN A 582 -25.23 7.77 14.33
N GLY A 583 -25.27 6.47 14.07
CA GLY A 583 -26.52 5.72 13.96
C GLY A 583 -27.30 5.60 15.27
N LEU A 584 -26.66 5.76 16.43
CA LEU A 584 -27.30 5.73 17.75
C LEU A 584 -27.74 7.12 18.24
N LEU A 585 -26.88 8.12 18.07
CA LEU A 585 -27.06 9.48 18.58
C LEU A 585 -27.75 10.41 17.57
N GLY A 586 -27.68 10.08 16.27
CA GLY A 586 -28.04 10.98 15.17
C GLY A 586 -26.88 11.88 14.77
N ILE A 587 -27.02 12.54 13.61
CA ILE A 587 -26.00 13.42 13.02
C ILE A 587 -25.72 14.63 13.93
N GLU A 588 -26.76 15.38 14.29
CA GLU A 588 -26.61 16.61 15.09
C GLU A 588 -25.93 16.32 16.44
N ALA A 589 -26.39 15.32 17.19
CA ALA A 589 -25.83 15.02 18.51
C ALA A 589 -24.41 14.46 18.46
N THR A 590 -24.03 13.77 17.38
CA THR A 590 -22.66 13.28 17.17
C THR A 590 -21.72 14.42 16.81
N SER A 591 -22.14 15.37 15.97
CA SER A 591 -21.33 16.53 15.55
C SER A 591 -20.92 17.47 16.70
N GLN A 592 -21.58 17.37 17.86
CA GLN A 592 -21.29 18.17 19.05
C GLN A 592 -20.36 17.46 20.04
N LYS A 593 -19.81 16.30 19.67
CA LYS A 593 -19.01 15.43 20.53
C LYS A 593 -17.68 15.10 19.89
N GLN A 594 -16.66 14.86 20.71
CA GLN A 594 -15.34 14.39 20.26
C GLN A 594 -15.37 12.90 19.86
N ILE A 595 -16.22 12.51 18.91
CA ILE A 595 -16.38 11.15 18.40
C ILE A 595 -16.03 11.14 16.91
N LEU A 596 -14.95 10.45 16.57
CA LEU A 596 -14.49 10.31 15.19
C LEU A 596 -15.10 9.07 14.55
N LYS A 597 -15.59 9.21 13.32
CA LYS A 597 -16.00 8.10 12.44
C LYS A 597 -14.79 7.26 12.05
N GLN A 598 -13.66 7.91 11.80
CA GLN A 598 -12.44 7.33 11.23
C GLN A 598 -11.22 8.25 11.51
N PRO A 599 -9.96 7.79 11.27
CA PRO A 599 -8.78 8.64 11.39
C PRO A 599 -8.90 9.92 10.55
N ASP A 600 -8.58 11.06 11.16
CA ASP A 600 -8.48 12.37 10.50
C ASP A 600 -7.06 12.93 10.71
N VAL A 601 -6.76 13.47 11.90
CA VAL A 601 -5.37 13.84 12.28
C VAL A 601 -4.42 12.65 12.21
N LEU A 602 -4.87 11.47 12.65
CA LEU A 602 -4.07 10.25 12.53
C LEU A 602 -3.89 9.81 11.07
N MET A 603 -4.84 10.11 10.17
CA MET A 603 -4.65 9.85 8.74
C MET A 603 -3.56 10.74 8.16
N LEU A 604 -3.55 12.02 8.54
CA LEU A 604 -2.52 12.99 8.18
C LEU A 604 -1.13 12.53 8.66
N LEU A 605 -1.02 12.12 9.93
CA LEU A 605 0.24 11.63 10.49
C LEU A 605 0.72 10.32 9.83
N TYR A 606 -0.19 9.56 9.22
CA TYR A 606 0.18 8.40 8.41
C TYR A 606 0.67 8.80 7.01
N LEU A 607 -0.08 9.62 6.28
CA LEU A 607 0.27 10.00 4.90
C LEU A 607 1.52 10.89 4.85
N LEU A 608 1.65 11.82 5.79
CA LEU A 608 2.80 12.73 5.90
C LEU A 608 3.76 12.34 7.02
N ARG A 609 3.86 11.03 7.30
CA ARG A 609 4.66 10.45 8.38
C ARG A 609 6.13 10.89 8.45
N ASP A 610 6.72 11.29 7.32
CA ASP A 610 8.11 11.76 7.28
C ASP A 610 8.27 13.20 7.80
N ARG A 611 7.16 13.93 8.03
CA ARG A 611 7.16 15.30 8.56
C ARG A 611 7.14 15.39 10.08
N TYR A 612 6.74 14.30 10.76
CA TYR A 612 6.43 14.33 12.19
C TYR A 612 7.36 13.43 12.97
N ASP A 613 7.79 13.90 14.13
CA ASP A 613 8.58 13.09 15.04
C ASP A 613 7.71 12.12 15.84
N TYR A 614 8.39 11.18 16.51
CA TYR A 614 7.76 10.16 17.32
C TYR A 614 6.89 10.73 18.45
N ASN A 615 7.29 11.84 19.07
CA ASN A 615 6.56 12.42 20.20
C ASN A 615 5.24 13.04 19.72
N THR A 616 5.27 13.76 18.59
CA THR A 616 4.05 14.28 17.96
C THR A 616 3.07 13.16 17.62
N LEU A 617 3.57 12.02 17.11
CA LEU A 617 2.73 10.85 16.87
C LEU A 617 2.13 10.30 18.17
N VAL A 618 2.92 10.13 19.23
CA VAL A 618 2.42 9.66 20.55
C VAL A 618 1.35 10.59 21.09
N THR A 619 1.59 11.90 21.10
CA THR A 619 0.66 12.91 21.63
C THR A 619 -0.70 12.83 20.93
N ASN A 620 -0.71 12.78 19.59
CA ASN A 620 -1.94 12.72 18.82
C ASN A 620 -2.60 11.33 18.88
N TRP A 621 -1.81 10.24 18.93
CA TRP A 621 -2.33 8.88 19.13
C TRP A 621 -3.12 8.77 20.43
N ASP A 622 -2.52 9.16 21.55
CA ASP A 622 -3.14 9.10 22.87
C ASP A 622 -4.44 9.93 22.92
N TYR A 623 -4.49 11.03 22.16
CA TYR A 623 -5.68 11.86 22.07
C TYR A 623 -6.78 11.24 21.18
N TYR A 624 -6.47 10.91 19.93
CA TYR A 624 -7.47 10.57 18.90
C TYR A 624 -7.85 9.09 18.85
N ASN A 625 -6.95 8.16 19.19
CA ASN A 625 -7.23 6.72 19.11
C ASN A 625 -8.41 6.32 20.01
N GLN A 626 -8.50 6.87 21.22
CA GLN A 626 -9.59 6.59 22.16
C GLN A 626 -10.93 7.25 21.78
N ARG A 627 -10.91 8.23 20.87
CA ARG A 627 -12.08 8.98 20.38
C ARG A 627 -12.64 8.42 19.07
N THR A 628 -11.95 7.47 18.45
CA THR A 628 -12.34 6.90 17.15
C THR A 628 -13.23 5.66 17.31
N ASP A 629 -14.34 5.62 16.58
CA ASP A 629 -15.23 4.45 16.50
C ASP A 629 -14.60 3.33 15.66
N HIS A 630 -13.80 2.47 16.31
CA HIS A 630 -13.14 1.35 15.66
C HIS A 630 -14.06 0.19 15.24
N SER A 631 -15.24 0.08 15.86
CA SER A 631 -16.10 -1.10 15.73
C SER A 631 -17.10 -0.95 14.60
N TYR A 632 -17.79 0.19 14.56
CA TYR A 632 -18.88 0.46 13.61
C TYR A 632 -18.75 1.83 12.93
N GLY A 633 -17.64 2.55 13.16
CA GLY A 633 -17.27 3.70 12.33
C GLY A 633 -16.89 3.25 10.92
N SER A 634 -15.99 3.93 10.26
CA SER A 634 -15.61 3.54 8.90
C SER A 634 -14.73 2.28 8.85
N SER A 635 -14.89 1.49 7.79
CA SER A 635 -14.03 0.34 7.50
C SER A 635 -12.56 0.74 7.23
N LEU A 636 -12.33 1.99 6.82
CA LEU A 636 -11.03 2.58 6.53
C LEU A 636 -10.12 2.67 7.77
N GLY A 637 -10.71 2.83 8.95
CA GLY A 637 -9.98 3.26 10.14
C GLY A 637 -9.05 2.24 10.80
N PRO A 638 -9.47 0.98 11.02
CA PRO A 638 -8.66 0.03 11.78
C PRO A 638 -7.31 -0.30 11.14
N ALA A 639 -7.22 -0.40 9.81
CA ALA A 639 -5.95 -0.67 9.14
C ALA A 639 -4.90 0.43 9.40
N ILE A 640 -5.31 1.70 9.34
CA ILE A 640 -4.43 2.84 9.62
C ILE A 640 -3.99 2.85 11.08
N HIS A 641 -4.90 2.54 12.01
CA HIS A 641 -4.54 2.38 13.42
C HIS A 641 -3.56 1.21 13.65
N ALA A 642 -3.65 0.13 12.86
CA ALA A 642 -2.69 -0.96 12.93
C ALA A 642 -1.28 -0.51 12.51
N ILE A 643 -1.17 0.31 11.46
CA ILE A 643 0.11 0.85 10.99
C ILE A 643 0.73 1.77 12.06
N LEU A 644 -0.04 2.75 12.56
CA LEU A 644 0.48 3.70 13.55
C LEU A 644 0.82 3.02 14.87
N ALA A 645 0.04 2.01 15.30
CA ALA A 645 0.40 1.20 16.45
C ALA A 645 1.72 0.43 16.23
N CYS A 646 2.03 -0.01 15.00
CA CYS A 646 3.34 -0.59 14.69
C CYS A 646 4.45 0.47 14.81
N ASP A 647 4.22 1.69 14.32
CA ASP A 647 5.18 2.79 14.43
C ASP A 647 5.47 3.18 15.89
N LEU A 648 4.49 2.97 16.77
CA LEU A 648 4.59 3.16 18.22
C LEU A 648 5.11 1.93 18.98
N ASN A 649 5.55 0.88 18.28
CA ASN A 649 6.00 -0.39 18.88
C ASN A 649 4.93 -1.10 19.74
N GLN A 650 3.65 -0.91 19.43
CA GLN A 650 2.49 -1.48 20.12
C GLN A 650 1.92 -2.69 19.34
N SER A 651 2.74 -3.71 19.09
CA SER A 651 2.42 -4.83 18.18
C SER A 651 1.12 -5.58 18.50
N THR A 652 0.80 -5.80 19.79
CA THR A 652 -0.46 -6.44 20.20
C THR A 652 -1.69 -5.60 19.85
N GLN A 653 -1.60 -4.27 20.04
CA GLN A 653 -2.69 -3.36 19.66
C GLN A 653 -2.80 -3.28 18.14
N ALA A 654 -1.67 -3.21 17.44
CA ALA A 654 -1.63 -3.27 15.98
C ALA A 654 -2.34 -4.51 15.43
N TYR A 655 -2.02 -5.69 15.97
CA TYR A 655 -2.66 -6.95 15.59
C TYR A 655 -4.18 -6.96 15.81
N THR A 656 -4.64 -6.34 16.91
CA THR A 656 -6.08 -6.21 17.19
C THR A 656 -6.79 -5.36 16.13
N HIS A 657 -6.23 -4.21 15.76
CA HIS A 657 -6.80 -3.36 14.71
C HIS A 657 -6.68 -3.99 13.32
N PHE A 658 -5.58 -4.70 13.06
CA PHE A 658 -5.38 -5.45 11.82
C PHE A 658 -6.45 -6.53 11.63
N LEU A 659 -6.72 -7.37 12.64
CA LEU A 659 -7.77 -8.39 12.53
C LEU A 659 -9.16 -7.78 12.32
N ARG A 660 -9.46 -6.63 12.95
CA ARG A 660 -10.71 -5.90 12.71
C ARG A 660 -10.86 -5.49 11.25
N ALA A 661 -9.78 -5.09 10.58
CA ALA A 661 -9.79 -4.75 9.16
C ALA A 661 -9.82 -6.00 8.25
N ALA A 662 -9.02 -7.01 8.58
CA ALA A 662 -8.85 -8.21 7.75
C ALA A 662 -10.09 -9.11 7.72
N LEU A 663 -10.91 -9.07 8.78
CA LEU A 663 -12.11 -9.89 8.93
C LEU A 663 -13.41 -9.14 8.64
N VAL A 664 -13.34 -7.88 8.15
CA VAL A 664 -14.54 -7.06 7.88
C VAL A 664 -15.59 -7.84 7.08
N ASP A 665 -15.16 -8.44 5.97
CA ASP A 665 -16.07 -9.16 5.08
C ASP A 665 -16.18 -10.65 5.40
N LEU A 666 -15.12 -11.30 5.89
CA LEU A 666 -15.15 -12.75 6.15
C LEU A 666 -16.07 -13.12 7.34
N GLU A 667 -16.03 -12.31 8.40
CA GLU A 667 -16.77 -12.54 9.65
C GLU A 667 -17.91 -11.54 9.85
N ASP A 668 -18.18 -10.68 8.85
CA ASP A 668 -19.21 -9.63 8.89
C ASP A 668 -19.19 -8.80 10.18
N VAL A 669 -18.00 -8.43 10.66
CA VAL A 669 -17.83 -7.78 11.99
C VAL A 669 -18.51 -6.42 12.10
N ARG A 670 -18.96 -5.86 10.95
CA ARG A 670 -19.69 -4.59 10.83
C ARG A 670 -21.18 -4.77 10.51
N LEU A 671 -21.63 -5.99 10.28
CA LEU A 671 -23.04 -6.36 9.99
C LEU A 671 -23.58 -5.74 8.68
N ASN A 672 -22.72 -5.54 7.70
CA ASN A 672 -23.05 -4.92 6.42
C ASN A 672 -22.26 -5.50 5.22
N ALA A 673 -21.59 -6.64 5.38
CA ALA A 673 -20.91 -7.33 4.28
C ALA A 673 -21.88 -7.77 3.16
N ALA A 674 -23.18 -7.93 3.47
CA ALA A 674 -24.22 -8.17 2.47
C ALA A 674 -24.31 -7.06 1.39
N GLU A 675 -23.86 -5.85 1.71
CA GLU A 675 -23.88 -4.69 0.79
C GLU A 675 -22.73 -4.68 -0.22
N GLY A 676 -21.72 -5.54 -0.03
CA GLY A 676 -20.52 -5.64 -0.86
C GLY A 676 -19.22 -5.55 -0.05
N ILE A 677 -18.12 -6.04 -0.65
CA ILE A 677 -16.76 -6.13 -0.10
C ILE A 677 -16.18 -4.75 0.16
N HIS A 678 -15.52 -4.55 1.29
CA HIS A 678 -14.96 -3.26 1.67
C HIS A 678 -13.56 -3.03 1.07
N ALA A 679 -13.51 -2.47 -0.15
CA ALA A 679 -12.28 -2.32 -0.92
C ALA A 679 -11.18 -1.51 -0.20
N ALA A 680 -11.54 -0.40 0.45
CA ALA A 680 -10.56 0.39 1.21
C ALA A 680 -10.02 -0.35 2.44
N SER A 681 -10.85 -1.14 3.12
CA SER A 681 -10.37 -2.02 4.20
C SER A 681 -9.40 -3.05 3.66
N ALA A 682 -9.70 -3.68 2.52
CA ALA A 682 -8.81 -4.63 1.87
C ALA A 682 -7.46 -4.03 1.46
N GLY A 683 -7.46 -2.80 0.94
CA GLY A 683 -6.24 -2.06 0.61
C GLY A 683 -5.46 -1.67 1.86
N GLY A 684 -6.17 -1.23 2.90
CA GLY A 684 -5.60 -0.95 4.22
C GLY A 684 -4.96 -2.18 4.87
N VAL A 685 -5.54 -3.37 4.72
CA VAL A 685 -4.98 -4.64 5.23
C VAL A 685 -3.60 -4.89 4.62
N TRP A 686 -3.44 -4.71 3.30
CA TRP A 686 -2.12 -4.80 2.66
C TRP A 686 -1.13 -3.79 3.24
N GLN A 687 -1.57 -2.53 3.39
CA GLN A 687 -0.73 -1.46 3.95
C GLN A 687 -0.33 -1.75 5.40
N ALA A 688 -1.24 -2.28 6.23
CA ALA A 688 -0.95 -2.70 7.60
C ALA A 688 0.11 -3.80 7.67
N VAL A 689 0.08 -4.75 6.73
CA VAL A 689 1.09 -5.80 6.65
C VAL A 689 2.44 -5.27 6.17
N VAL A 690 2.47 -4.45 5.12
CA VAL A 690 3.71 -4.01 4.48
C VAL A 690 4.33 -2.80 5.20
N PHE A 691 3.57 -1.71 5.38
CA PHE A 691 4.06 -0.48 6.01
C PHE A 691 3.99 -0.50 7.54
N GLY A 692 3.09 -1.30 8.11
CA GLY A 692 2.99 -1.54 9.56
C GLY A 692 3.93 -2.64 10.03
N PHE A 693 3.51 -3.91 9.95
CA PHE A 693 4.27 -5.04 10.51
C PHE A 693 5.60 -5.30 9.79
N GLY A 694 5.65 -5.15 8.47
CA GLY A 694 6.89 -5.18 7.70
C GLY A 694 7.75 -3.95 7.91
N GLY A 695 7.16 -2.86 8.41
CA GLY A 695 7.82 -1.59 8.69
C GLY A 695 8.52 -1.01 7.46
N ILE A 696 7.96 -1.22 6.27
CA ILE A 696 8.57 -0.72 5.04
C ILE A 696 8.57 0.81 5.05
N ARG A 697 9.74 1.38 4.74
CA ARG A 697 9.96 2.81 4.50
C ARG A 697 10.57 2.99 3.13
N MET A 698 10.08 3.97 2.38
CA MET A 698 10.63 4.32 1.08
C MET A 698 11.77 5.31 1.28
N THR A 699 12.99 4.94 0.89
CA THR A 699 14.15 5.83 0.94
C THR A 699 14.59 6.19 -0.48
N GLN A 700 15.49 7.16 -0.62
CA GLN A 700 16.12 7.48 -1.91
C GLN A 700 16.90 6.31 -2.53
N PHE A 701 17.25 5.29 -1.73
CA PHE A 701 17.97 4.10 -2.17
C PHE A 701 17.07 2.87 -2.38
N GLY A 702 15.75 3.04 -2.21
CA GLY A 702 14.76 1.97 -2.31
C GLY A 702 14.05 1.65 -0.98
N PRO A 703 13.14 0.67 -0.97
CA PRO A 703 12.41 0.26 0.21
C PRO A 703 13.32 -0.43 1.24
N VAL A 704 13.23 -0.03 2.50
CA VAL A 704 13.91 -0.66 3.65
C VAL A 704 12.90 -1.14 4.67
N ALA A 705 13.21 -2.22 5.40
CA ALA A 705 12.30 -2.83 6.37
C ALA A 705 12.74 -2.58 7.82
N CYS A 706 11.81 -2.07 8.63
CA CYS A 706 11.94 -1.95 10.09
C CYS A 706 10.86 -2.78 10.78
N ALA A 707 11.00 -4.12 10.71
CA ALA A 707 9.93 -5.04 11.04
C ALA A 707 9.46 -4.95 12.51
N ASN A 708 8.15 -5.02 12.71
CA ASN A 708 7.49 -5.09 14.01
C ASN A 708 6.43 -6.20 14.01
N LEU A 709 6.88 -7.46 13.85
CA LEU A 709 5.98 -8.60 13.70
C LEU A 709 5.16 -8.85 14.98
N PRO A 710 3.85 -9.17 14.87
CA PRO A 710 3.03 -9.44 16.03
C PRO A 710 3.35 -10.81 16.65
N PRO A 711 3.02 -11.03 17.93
CA PRO A 711 3.17 -12.34 18.56
C PRO A 711 2.46 -13.43 17.75
N GLY A 712 3.19 -14.50 17.41
CA GLY A 712 2.69 -15.64 16.64
C GLY A 712 3.11 -15.66 15.17
N TRP A 713 3.46 -14.51 14.57
CA TRP A 713 4.02 -14.49 13.21
C TRP A 713 5.49 -14.88 13.25
N THR A 714 5.82 -16.05 12.70
CA THR A 714 7.20 -16.55 12.65
C THR A 714 7.95 -16.05 11.42
N ARG A 715 7.23 -15.70 10.35
CA ARG A 715 7.78 -15.19 9.10
C ARG A 715 6.76 -14.33 8.39
N LEU A 716 7.24 -13.23 7.80
CA LEU A 716 6.52 -12.41 6.84
C LEU A 716 7.37 -12.30 5.57
N LYS A 717 6.86 -12.80 4.44
CA LYS A 717 7.55 -12.73 3.14
C LYS A 717 6.66 -12.06 2.10
N PHE A 718 7.21 -11.11 1.37
CA PHE A 718 6.56 -10.43 0.26
C PHE A 718 7.62 -9.83 -0.65
N ARG A 719 7.20 -9.24 -1.77
CA ARG A 719 8.07 -8.48 -2.67
C ARG A 719 7.39 -7.20 -3.12
N LEU A 720 8.18 -6.20 -3.46
CA LEU A 720 7.71 -4.88 -3.89
C LEU A 720 8.49 -4.46 -5.14
N GLN A 721 7.84 -3.71 -6.03
CA GLN A 721 8.47 -3.10 -7.18
C GLN A 721 8.76 -1.62 -6.91
N TRP A 722 10.00 -1.19 -7.07
CA TRP A 722 10.41 0.21 -6.96
C TRP A 722 11.37 0.54 -8.13
N ARG A 723 11.04 1.58 -8.90
CA ARG A 723 11.77 2.03 -10.10
C ARG A 723 12.10 0.88 -11.06
N ASN A 724 11.09 0.06 -11.35
CA ASN A 724 11.15 -1.14 -12.20
C ASN A 724 12.00 -2.30 -11.66
N GLU A 725 12.53 -2.22 -10.43
CA GLU A 725 13.26 -3.30 -9.78
C GLU A 725 12.42 -3.97 -8.69
N TRP A 726 12.61 -5.29 -8.53
CA TRP A 726 11.92 -6.06 -7.51
C TRP A 726 12.80 -6.23 -6.26
N TYR A 727 12.21 -5.94 -5.10
CA TYR A 727 12.80 -6.09 -3.78
C TYR A 727 12.06 -7.19 -3.03
N ASP A 728 12.77 -8.28 -2.70
CA ASP A 728 12.24 -9.38 -1.91
C ASP A 728 12.54 -9.19 -0.43
N PHE A 729 11.50 -9.33 0.41
CA PHE A 729 11.60 -9.27 1.87
C PHE A 729 11.26 -10.63 2.46
N ASP A 730 12.13 -11.16 3.31
CA ASP A 730 11.92 -12.39 4.10
C ASP A 730 12.24 -12.09 5.57
N LEU A 731 11.24 -11.51 6.24
CA LEU A 731 11.34 -11.06 7.63
C LEU A 731 11.00 -12.23 8.55
N ARG A 732 11.84 -12.48 9.55
CA ARG A 732 11.65 -13.57 10.51
C ARG A 732 11.66 -13.02 11.93
N ALA A 733 10.81 -13.56 12.78
CA ALA A 733 10.91 -13.29 14.21
C ALA A 733 12.30 -13.72 14.70
N GLU A 734 12.98 -12.85 15.44
CA GLU A 734 14.23 -13.23 16.10
C GLU A 734 13.94 -14.42 17.03
N LYS A 735 14.72 -15.50 16.89
CA LYS A 735 14.63 -16.62 17.83
C LYS A 735 15.08 -16.09 19.19
N GLU A 736 14.17 -16.04 20.16
CA GLU A 736 14.58 -16.05 21.57
C GLU A 736 15.52 -17.26 21.75
N MET A 737 16.81 -17.01 21.98
CA MET A 737 17.71 -18.07 22.38
C MET A 737 17.26 -18.56 23.75
N GLU A 738 16.63 -19.73 23.78
CA GLU A 738 16.43 -20.51 25.00
C GLU A 738 17.80 -20.86 25.61
N SER A 739 18.30 -20.04 26.54
CA SER A 739 19.35 -20.43 27.46
C SER A 739 18.75 -20.69 28.84
N ASN A 740 18.46 -21.97 29.09
CA ASN A 740 18.30 -22.51 30.43
C ASN A 740 19.64 -22.35 31.18
N GLN A 741 19.80 -21.26 31.93
CA GLN A 741 20.67 -21.17 33.10
C GLN A 741 20.24 -19.99 33.96
N GLU A 742 19.79 -20.29 35.19
CA GLU A 742 19.51 -19.30 36.23
C GLU A 742 20.74 -18.42 36.47
N VAL A 743 20.71 -17.21 35.92
CA VAL A 743 21.49 -16.09 36.44
C VAL A 743 20.53 -14.92 36.57
N LYS A 744 20.28 -14.48 37.82
CA LYS A 744 19.56 -13.24 38.09
C LYS A 744 20.34 -12.09 37.45
N VAL A 745 19.80 -11.51 36.38
CA VAL A 745 20.25 -10.23 35.82
C VAL A 745 19.03 -9.31 35.70
N PRO A 746 19.11 -8.02 36.07
CA PRO A 746 17.96 -7.11 36.10
C PRO A 746 17.46 -6.79 34.68
N MET A 747 16.16 -6.44 34.58
CA MET A 747 15.49 -6.02 33.34
C MET A 747 16.37 -5.05 32.52
N ALA A 748 16.63 -5.41 31.27
CA ALA A 748 17.43 -4.61 30.34
C ALA A 748 16.52 -3.74 29.45
N ASP A 749 16.82 -2.45 29.47
CA ASP A 749 16.25 -1.35 28.69
C ASP A 749 16.72 -1.45 27.23
N THR A 750 15.81 -1.60 26.26
CA THR A 750 16.14 -1.74 24.82
C THR A 750 16.30 -0.39 24.11
N ARG A 751 16.95 0.57 24.75
CA ARG A 751 17.59 1.72 24.08
C ARG A 751 19.09 1.49 24.12
N GLN A 752 19.72 1.14 22.99
CA GLN A 752 21.17 1.00 22.96
C GLN A 752 21.83 2.39 23.00
N THR A 753 22.23 2.82 24.19
CA THR A 753 22.93 4.08 24.43
C THR A 753 24.34 4.02 23.86
N ILE A 754 24.69 4.91 22.92
CA ILE A 754 26.07 5.11 22.47
C ILE A 754 26.93 5.46 23.69
N SER A 755 27.94 4.65 23.92
CA SER A 755 28.82 4.71 25.09
C SER A 755 30.28 4.92 24.72
N GLY A 756 30.60 4.92 23.42
CA GLY A 756 31.94 5.21 22.91
C GLY A 756 31.97 5.90 21.55
N VAL A 757 32.98 6.75 21.33
CA VAL A 757 33.26 7.38 20.04
C VAL A 757 34.69 7.03 19.61
N ILE A 758 34.84 6.61 18.37
CA ILE A 758 36.11 6.22 17.77
C ILE A 758 36.44 7.22 16.66
N PHE A 759 37.50 8.00 16.84
CA PHE A 759 37.93 9.00 15.87
C PHE A 759 39.01 8.44 14.94
N ASP A 760 38.91 8.71 13.65
CA ASP A 760 40.09 8.71 12.79
C ASP A 760 41.01 9.90 13.13
N LEU A 761 42.26 9.83 12.68
CA LEU A 761 43.27 10.84 12.93
C LEU A 761 43.36 11.86 11.81
N ASP A 762 43.56 11.39 10.58
CA ASP A 762 43.96 12.20 9.44
C ASP A 762 42.69 12.84 8.84
N GLY A 763 42.63 14.17 8.74
CA GLY A 763 41.45 14.88 8.22
C GLY A 763 40.27 14.98 9.19
N VAL A 764 40.32 14.29 10.33
CA VAL A 764 39.33 14.42 11.41
C VAL A 764 39.90 15.21 12.60
N LEU A 765 41.03 14.80 13.19
CA LEU A 765 41.60 15.48 14.36
C LEU A 765 42.68 16.50 13.97
N THR A 766 43.37 16.25 12.85
CA THR A 766 44.44 17.11 12.33
C THR A 766 44.55 16.94 10.82
N ASP A 767 44.95 17.98 10.09
CA ASP A 767 45.21 17.89 8.65
C ASP A 767 46.63 17.38 8.37
N THR A 768 46.95 16.19 8.87
CA THR A 768 48.21 15.50 8.53
C THR A 768 48.21 14.95 7.10
N SER A 769 47.06 15.01 6.40
CA SER A 769 46.92 14.65 4.99
C SER A 769 47.83 15.50 4.09
N GLU A 770 48.06 16.76 4.45
CA GLU A 770 48.99 17.66 3.75
C GLU A 770 50.45 17.17 3.85
N PHE A 771 50.87 16.61 4.99
CA PHE A 771 52.22 16.05 5.12
C PHE A 771 52.39 14.75 4.34
N HIS A 772 51.31 13.98 4.16
CA HIS A 772 51.32 12.84 3.25
C HIS A 772 51.49 13.29 1.81
N TYR A 773 50.75 14.31 1.37
CA TYR A 773 50.90 14.92 0.05
C TYR A 773 52.32 15.43 -0.19
N LEU A 774 52.87 16.24 0.72
CA LEU A 774 54.23 16.78 0.59
C LEU A 774 55.29 15.68 0.53
N GLY A 775 55.14 14.61 1.33
CA GLY A 775 56.04 13.46 1.29
C GLY A 775 55.97 12.69 -0.04
N TRP A 776 54.76 12.51 -0.59
CA TRP A 776 54.58 11.89 -1.92
C TRP A 776 55.09 12.79 -3.04
N LYS A 777 54.82 14.10 -2.97
CA LYS A 777 55.27 15.10 -3.92
C LYS A 777 56.79 15.17 -4.01
N GLN A 778 57.46 15.19 -2.86
CA GLN A 778 58.92 15.17 -2.81
C GLN A 778 59.49 13.88 -3.40
N LEU A 779 58.92 12.71 -3.08
CA LEU A 779 59.35 11.44 -3.66
C LEU A 779 59.14 11.44 -5.19
N ALA A 780 57.97 11.89 -5.66
CA ALA A 780 57.62 11.92 -7.07
C ALA A 780 58.51 12.88 -7.86
N ASP A 781 58.83 14.06 -7.33
CA ASP A 781 59.72 15.04 -7.95
C ASP A 781 61.14 14.49 -8.11
N GLU A 782 61.64 13.75 -7.12
CA GLU A 782 62.95 13.09 -7.18
C GLU A 782 63.02 11.96 -8.21
N GLU A 783 61.92 11.27 -8.44
CA GLU A 783 61.81 10.15 -9.38
C GLU A 783 61.27 10.59 -10.77
N GLY A 784 61.07 11.90 -10.97
CA GLY A 784 60.56 12.46 -12.23
C GLY A 784 59.15 11.97 -12.58
N ILE A 785 58.29 11.80 -11.57
CA ILE A 785 56.89 11.39 -11.72
C ILE A 785 56.01 12.64 -11.53
N PRO A 786 55.13 12.99 -12.48
CA PRO A 786 54.12 14.00 -12.27
C PRO A 786 53.18 13.58 -11.14
N PHE A 787 53.13 14.37 -10.08
CA PHE A 787 52.23 14.16 -8.96
C PHE A 787 51.71 15.51 -8.48
N ASP A 788 50.38 15.63 -8.42
CA ASP A 788 49.65 16.82 -8.02
C ASP A 788 48.58 16.46 -6.96
N ARG A 789 47.80 17.46 -6.56
CA ARG A 789 46.81 17.30 -5.48
C ARG A 789 45.63 16.42 -5.91
N GLU A 790 45.24 16.47 -7.18
CA GLU A 790 44.16 15.65 -7.71
C GLU A 790 44.54 14.16 -7.66
N ALA A 791 45.77 13.83 -8.07
CA ALA A 791 46.31 12.48 -7.93
C ALA A 791 46.42 12.03 -6.45
N ASN A 792 46.72 12.95 -5.53
CA ASN A 792 46.76 12.64 -4.09
C ASN A 792 45.37 12.35 -3.51
N GLU A 793 44.35 13.11 -3.90
CA GLU A 793 42.97 12.88 -3.45
C GLU A 793 42.45 11.52 -3.88
N ALA A 794 42.76 11.06 -5.10
CA ALA A 794 42.38 9.74 -5.59
C ALA A 794 42.96 8.58 -4.75
N MET A 795 44.02 8.83 -3.96
CA MET A 795 44.66 7.83 -3.10
C MET A 795 44.33 7.99 -1.61
N ARG A 796 43.43 8.91 -1.25
CA ARG A 796 43.06 9.17 0.16
C ARG A 796 42.50 7.90 0.80
N GLY A 797 43.10 7.49 1.92
CA GLY A 797 42.75 6.27 2.65
C GLY A 797 43.44 4.98 2.18
N LEU A 798 44.19 5.00 1.06
CA LEU A 798 44.91 3.81 0.59
C LEU A 798 46.16 3.50 1.46
N PRO A 799 46.51 2.22 1.66
CA PRO A 799 47.79 1.82 2.23
C PRO A 799 48.98 2.36 1.42
N ARG A 800 50.07 2.69 2.12
CA ARG A 800 51.28 3.31 1.53
C ARG A 800 51.84 2.57 0.32
N ARG A 801 51.78 1.23 0.32
CA ARG A 801 52.28 0.42 -0.80
C ARG A 801 51.39 0.60 -2.04
N GLU A 802 50.09 0.60 -1.85
CA GLU A 802 49.11 0.80 -2.93
C GLU A 802 49.19 2.22 -3.48
N SER A 803 49.31 3.24 -2.63
CA SER A 803 49.55 4.62 -3.09
C SER A 803 50.84 4.73 -3.91
N LEU A 804 51.92 4.04 -3.52
CA LEU A 804 53.16 4.05 -4.29
C LEU A 804 53.00 3.35 -5.65
N LEU A 805 52.26 2.25 -5.71
CA LEU A 805 51.99 1.55 -6.98
C LEU A 805 51.16 2.43 -7.92
N GLU A 806 50.18 3.17 -7.40
CA GLU A 806 49.42 4.11 -8.21
C GLU A 806 50.25 5.29 -8.72
N ILE A 807 51.15 5.82 -7.88
CA ILE A 807 52.11 6.85 -8.31
C ILE A 807 53.05 6.31 -9.41
N LEU A 808 53.46 5.04 -9.34
CA LEU A 808 54.33 4.41 -10.34
C LEU A 808 53.59 4.11 -11.66
N GLY A 809 52.30 3.81 -11.61
CA GLY A 809 51.51 3.35 -12.77
C GLY A 809 52.19 2.17 -13.46
N ASP A 810 52.34 2.23 -14.78
CA ASP A 810 52.98 1.18 -15.58
C ASP A 810 54.52 1.16 -15.50
N ARG A 811 55.15 2.01 -14.68
CA ARG A 811 56.63 2.08 -14.60
C ARG A 811 57.18 0.85 -13.88
N PRO A 812 58.07 0.07 -14.51
CA PRO A 812 58.64 -1.12 -13.87
C PRO A 812 59.60 -0.72 -12.74
N ALA A 813 59.33 -1.20 -11.52
CA ALA A 813 60.21 -1.08 -10.36
C ALA A 813 60.44 -2.46 -9.75
N THR A 814 61.67 -2.76 -9.31
CA THR A 814 61.94 -4.00 -8.56
C THR A 814 61.40 -3.89 -7.14
N GLU A 815 61.14 -5.02 -6.48
CA GLU A 815 60.62 -4.99 -5.11
C GLU A 815 61.59 -4.29 -4.14
N GLU A 816 62.92 -4.41 -4.36
CA GLU A 816 63.90 -3.66 -3.58
C GLU A 816 63.77 -2.14 -3.77
N LYS A 817 63.44 -1.69 -4.99
CA LYS A 817 63.25 -0.26 -5.29
C LYS A 817 61.94 0.26 -4.71
N ILE A 818 60.86 -0.53 -4.77
CA ILE A 818 59.58 -0.21 -4.14
C ILE A 818 59.76 -0.06 -2.62
N GLN A 819 60.47 -0.99 -1.99
CA GLN A 819 60.78 -0.93 -0.56
C GLN A 819 61.61 0.32 -0.19
N GLU A 820 62.64 0.64 -0.98
CA GLU A 820 63.45 1.86 -0.78
C GLU A 820 62.62 3.13 -0.88
N MET A 821 61.76 3.25 -1.89
CA MET A 821 60.89 4.41 -2.08
C MET A 821 59.87 4.56 -0.93
N MET A 822 59.32 3.46 -0.42
CA MET A 822 58.44 3.47 0.75
C MET A 822 59.17 3.95 2.02
N GLU A 823 60.40 3.50 2.24
CA GLU A 823 61.24 3.92 3.38
C GLU A 823 61.65 5.39 3.26
N ARG A 824 61.96 5.85 2.05
CA ARG A 824 62.32 7.24 1.76
C ARG A 824 61.15 8.18 1.98
N LYS A 825 59.96 7.84 1.46
CA LYS A 825 58.72 8.59 1.76
C LYS A 825 58.41 8.63 3.25
N ASN A 826 58.61 7.51 3.94
CA ASN A 826 58.41 7.47 5.39
C ASN A 826 59.37 8.42 6.12
N ARG A 827 60.62 8.55 5.67
CA ARG A 827 61.58 9.50 6.24
C ARG A 827 61.13 10.96 6.06
N TYR A 828 60.69 11.32 4.85
CA TYR A 828 60.14 12.66 4.57
C TYR A 828 58.94 12.97 5.45
N TYR A 829 58.02 12.01 5.56
CA TYR A 829 56.87 12.14 6.44
C TYR A 829 57.29 12.32 7.91
N LEU A 830 58.23 11.50 8.42
CA LEU A 830 58.74 11.62 9.79
C LEU A 830 59.43 12.97 10.06
N GLU A 831 60.16 13.53 9.09
CA GLU A 831 60.76 14.86 9.19
C GLU A 831 59.70 15.98 9.22
N LEU A 832 58.65 15.87 8.38
CA LEU A 832 57.53 16.81 8.37
C LEU A 832 56.73 16.75 9.67
N MET A 833 56.49 15.54 10.21
CA MET A 833 55.81 15.33 11.49
C MET A 833 56.54 15.99 12.67
N GLN A 834 57.86 16.22 12.59
CA GLN A 834 58.58 16.93 13.66
C GLN A 834 58.09 18.37 13.85
N LYS A 835 57.41 18.94 12.85
CA LYS A 835 56.86 20.29 12.86
C LYS A 835 55.45 20.36 13.46
N ILE A 836 54.80 19.22 13.74
CA ILE A 836 53.49 19.18 14.39
C ILE A 836 53.59 19.77 15.79
N THR A 837 52.70 20.71 16.07
CA THR A 837 52.49 21.37 17.34
C THR A 837 51.02 21.28 17.74
N THR A 838 50.69 21.70 18.95
CA THR A 838 49.30 21.77 19.42
C THR A 838 48.42 22.71 18.60
N ALA A 839 48.99 23.59 17.77
CA ALA A 839 48.24 24.50 16.88
C ALA A 839 47.69 23.80 15.63
N ASP A 840 48.10 22.57 15.35
CA ASP A 840 47.70 21.79 14.17
C ASP A 840 46.44 20.92 14.41
N LEU A 841 45.75 21.11 15.54
CA LEU A 841 44.43 20.53 15.80
C LEU A 841 43.39 21.21 14.91
N LEU A 842 42.49 20.43 14.32
CA LEU A 842 41.36 20.98 13.60
C LEU A 842 40.41 21.73 14.56
N PRO A 843 39.70 22.78 14.08
CA PRO A 843 38.72 23.50 14.88
C PRO A 843 37.67 22.56 15.50
N GLY A 844 37.23 22.85 16.72
CA GLY A 844 36.25 22.05 17.47
C GLY A 844 36.81 20.83 18.24
N VAL A 845 37.95 20.25 17.85
CA VAL A 845 38.49 19.00 18.42
C VAL A 845 38.66 19.07 19.94
N THR A 846 39.33 20.10 20.45
CA THR A 846 39.61 20.23 21.89
C THR A 846 38.34 20.34 22.73
N ASN A 847 37.33 21.07 22.23
CA ASN A 847 36.07 21.25 22.94
C ASN A 847 35.26 19.95 22.96
N LEU A 848 35.11 19.32 21.79
CA LEU A 848 34.38 18.07 21.64
C LEU A 848 34.95 16.95 22.52
N LEU A 849 36.28 16.77 22.55
CA LEU A 849 36.89 15.74 23.39
C LEU A 849 36.66 16.00 24.88
N GLN A 850 36.63 17.25 25.33
CA GLN A 850 36.33 17.60 26.72
C GLN A 850 34.87 17.34 27.08
N GLU A 851 33.94 17.65 26.17
CA GLU A 851 32.51 17.42 26.34
C GLU A 851 32.19 15.92 26.40
N LEU A 852 32.78 15.10 25.53
CA LEU A 852 32.63 13.65 25.55
C LEU A 852 33.15 13.04 26.87
N GLN A 853 34.31 13.52 27.35
CA GLN A 853 34.84 13.11 28.66
C GLN A 853 33.91 13.53 29.81
N ALA A 854 33.36 14.74 29.78
CA ALA A 854 32.43 15.23 30.79
C ALA A 854 31.10 14.44 30.78
N ALA A 855 30.67 13.95 29.62
CA ALA A 855 29.50 13.08 29.45
C ALA A 855 29.75 11.62 29.83
N GLY A 856 30.99 11.23 30.16
CA GLY A 856 31.35 9.85 30.49
C GLY A 856 31.38 8.91 29.29
N ILE A 857 31.41 9.44 28.06
CA ILE A 857 31.54 8.67 26.82
C ILE A 857 33.01 8.32 26.62
N LYS A 858 33.29 7.04 26.34
CA LYS A 858 34.66 6.58 26.12
C LYS A 858 35.18 7.00 24.75
N ILE A 859 36.46 7.33 24.67
CA ILE A 859 37.06 7.87 23.45
C ILE A 859 38.20 6.97 22.98
N ALA A 860 38.15 6.52 21.73
CA ALA A 860 39.24 5.79 21.10
C ALA A 860 39.74 6.45 19.81
N LEU A 861 40.99 6.17 19.47
CA LEU A 861 41.56 6.47 18.16
C LEU A 861 41.56 5.20 17.29
N GLY A 862 41.16 5.30 16.02
CA GLY A 862 41.20 4.22 15.04
C GLY A 862 41.86 4.65 13.74
N SER A 863 43.20 4.57 13.66
CA SER A 863 43.98 5.03 12.50
C SER A 863 44.80 3.89 11.85
N SER A 864 44.85 3.86 10.52
CA SER A 864 45.73 2.95 9.77
C SER A 864 47.22 3.33 9.87
N SER A 865 47.55 4.49 10.46
CA SER A 865 48.92 4.99 10.55
C SER A 865 49.71 4.34 11.69
N LYS A 866 50.91 3.84 11.39
CA LYS A 866 51.87 3.36 12.40
C LYS A 866 52.48 4.48 13.26
N ASN A 867 52.23 5.73 12.92
CA ASN A 867 52.76 6.89 13.64
C ASN A 867 51.68 7.63 14.46
N ALA A 868 50.46 7.10 14.51
CA ALA A 868 49.30 7.76 15.11
C ALA A 868 49.53 8.19 16.57
N LEU A 869 50.14 7.33 17.39
CA LEU A 869 50.48 7.64 18.78
C LEU A 869 51.41 8.86 18.90
N THR A 870 52.44 8.95 18.07
CA THR A 870 53.38 10.08 18.08
C THR A 870 52.71 11.39 17.64
N VAL A 871 51.72 11.33 16.73
CA VAL A 871 50.95 12.51 16.31
C VAL A 871 50.14 13.04 17.48
N ILE A 872 49.33 12.21 18.13
CA ILE A 872 48.46 12.67 19.24
C ILE A 872 49.26 13.11 20.47
N GLU A 873 50.46 12.57 20.70
CA GLU A 873 51.39 13.05 21.74
C GLU A 873 51.90 14.47 21.43
N ARG A 874 52.23 14.76 20.17
CA ARG A 874 52.69 16.08 19.73
C ARG A 874 51.57 17.12 19.66
N LEU A 875 50.37 16.69 19.28
CA LEU A 875 49.15 17.50 19.33
C LEU A 875 48.69 17.79 20.77
N GLY A 876 49.26 17.10 21.77
CA GLY A 876 48.94 17.32 23.18
C GLY A 876 47.56 16.79 23.59
N ILE A 877 47.02 15.79 22.89
CA ILE A 877 45.69 15.19 23.15
C ILE A 877 45.76 13.71 23.53
N ARG A 878 46.95 13.14 23.73
CA ARG A 878 47.12 11.72 24.09
C ARG A 878 46.34 11.33 25.36
N ASP A 879 46.30 12.21 26.35
CA ASP A 879 45.58 12.02 27.62
C ASP A 879 44.04 12.04 27.47
N LYS A 880 43.53 12.36 26.26
CA LYS A 880 42.09 12.38 25.97
C LYS A 880 41.51 11.04 25.53
N PHE A 881 42.37 10.09 25.14
CA PHE A 881 41.96 8.79 24.60
C PHE A 881 42.09 7.67 25.63
N ASP A 882 40.99 6.94 25.83
CA ASP A 882 40.90 5.73 26.66
C ASP A 882 41.55 4.52 25.96
N ALA A 883 41.47 4.47 24.63
CA ALA A 883 42.11 3.44 23.80
C ALA A 883 42.71 4.00 22.52
N ILE A 884 43.73 3.30 22.01
CA ILE A 884 44.38 3.65 20.74
C ILE A 884 44.53 2.39 19.92
N ALA A 885 43.94 2.40 18.73
CA ALA A 885 44.13 1.42 17.67
C ALA A 885 44.88 2.13 16.52
N ASP A 886 46.12 1.72 16.29
CA ASP A 886 47.01 2.25 15.27
C ASP A 886 47.42 1.18 14.24
N GLY A 887 48.27 1.55 13.27
CA GLY A 887 48.76 0.64 12.24
C GLY A 887 49.63 -0.55 12.71
N TYR A 888 49.85 -0.73 14.02
CA TYR A 888 50.44 -1.94 14.61
C TYR A 888 49.41 -2.84 15.29
N SER A 889 48.19 -2.33 15.49
CA SER A 889 47.15 -2.99 16.27
C SER A 889 46.46 -4.13 15.52
N VAL A 890 46.44 -4.07 14.19
CA VAL A 890 45.75 -5.03 13.32
C VAL A 890 46.54 -5.37 12.06
N SER A 891 46.23 -6.53 11.46
CA SER A 891 46.92 -7.00 10.23
C SER A 891 46.24 -6.52 8.94
N GLN A 892 44.93 -6.28 8.95
CA GLN A 892 44.19 -5.70 7.83
C GLN A 892 43.79 -4.26 8.17
N SER A 893 44.10 -3.32 7.28
CA SER A 893 43.70 -1.92 7.42
C SER A 893 42.34 -1.66 6.77
N LYS A 894 41.78 -0.47 7.02
CA LYS A 894 40.59 0.06 6.31
C LYS A 894 40.72 -0.22 4.80
N PRO A 895 39.68 -0.75 4.11
CA PRO A 895 38.27 -0.83 4.53
C PRO A 895 37.89 -2.05 5.39
N ALA A 896 38.84 -2.88 5.83
CA ALA A 896 38.53 -3.96 6.78
C ALA A 896 38.11 -3.39 8.16
N PRO A 897 37.17 -4.04 8.88
CA PRO A 897 36.61 -3.53 10.13
C PRO A 897 37.55 -3.67 11.34
N ASP A 898 38.65 -4.41 11.18
CA ASP A 898 39.55 -4.87 12.24
C ASP A 898 39.98 -3.74 13.18
N ILE A 899 40.37 -2.58 12.64
CA ILE A 899 40.88 -1.45 13.43
C ILE A 899 39.82 -0.89 14.39
N PHE A 900 38.56 -0.82 13.96
CA PHE A 900 37.47 -0.32 14.77
C PHE A 900 36.97 -1.37 15.75
N LEU A 901 36.86 -2.63 15.33
CA LEU A 901 36.55 -3.74 16.23
C LEU A 901 37.57 -3.85 17.37
N PHE A 902 38.86 -3.69 17.06
CA PHE A 902 39.92 -3.66 18.06
C PHE A 902 39.77 -2.45 19.00
N ALA A 903 39.49 -1.25 18.48
CA ALA A 903 39.25 -0.07 19.29
C ALA A 903 38.07 -0.25 20.26
N ALA A 904 36.92 -0.76 19.79
CA ALA A 904 35.76 -1.06 20.63
C ALA A 904 36.07 -2.11 21.71
N GLN A 905 36.84 -3.14 21.35
CA GLN A 905 37.29 -4.15 22.32
C GLN A 905 38.19 -3.53 23.41
N GLN A 906 39.10 -2.63 23.06
CA GLN A 906 39.94 -1.92 24.05
C GLN A 906 39.14 -1.00 24.95
N LEU A 907 38.05 -0.40 24.43
CA LEU A 907 37.09 0.36 25.24
C LEU A 907 36.23 -0.54 26.13
N GLY A 908 36.16 -1.85 25.88
CA GLY A 908 35.28 -2.78 26.55
C GLY A 908 33.80 -2.53 26.22
N LEU A 909 33.52 -2.15 24.96
CA LEU A 909 32.19 -1.87 24.43
C LEU A 909 31.84 -2.82 23.28
N SER A 910 30.55 -3.10 23.05
CA SER A 910 30.13 -3.78 21.81
C SER A 910 30.20 -2.81 20.63
N PRO A 911 30.35 -3.30 19.38
CA PRO A 911 30.40 -2.40 18.23
C PRO A 911 29.18 -1.49 18.09
N SER A 912 27.98 -2.01 18.39
CA SER A 912 26.73 -1.24 18.34
C SER A 912 26.64 -0.11 19.39
N GLN A 913 27.53 -0.07 20.39
CA GLN A 913 27.64 1.03 21.35
C GLN A 913 28.63 2.11 20.93
N CYS A 914 29.27 1.95 19.76
CA CYS A 914 30.32 2.82 19.27
C CYS A 914 29.88 3.56 18.00
N VAL A 915 30.30 4.82 17.89
CA VAL A 915 30.20 5.60 16.65
C VAL A 915 31.59 5.94 16.15
N VAL A 916 31.80 5.81 14.84
CA VAL A 916 33.05 6.14 14.17
C VAL A 916 32.95 7.52 13.53
N VAL A 917 33.96 8.38 13.69
CA VAL A 917 34.06 9.68 13.00
C VAL A 917 35.22 9.66 12.02
N GLU A 918 34.97 9.91 10.75
CA GLU A 918 35.88 9.58 9.65
C GLU A 918 35.78 10.55 8.45
N ASP A 919 36.88 10.80 7.72
CA ASP A 919 36.92 11.70 6.56
C ASP A 919 37.02 10.98 5.20
N ALA A 920 37.28 9.68 5.18
CA ALA A 920 37.49 8.89 3.96
C ALA A 920 36.45 7.77 3.75
N ALA A 921 36.08 7.53 2.49
CA ALA A 921 35.13 6.48 2.09
C ALA A 921 35.52 5.07 2.62
N ALA A 922 36.81 4.72 2.55
CA ALA A 922 37.30 3.43 3.05
C ALA A 922 37.11 3.27 4.57
N GLY A 923 37.18 4.36 5.33
CA GLY A 923 36.91 4.31 6.77
C GLY A 923 35.43 4.21 7.09
N ILE A 924 34.56 4.85 6.30
CA ILE A 924 33.11 4.68 6.43
C ILE A 924 32.70 3.23 6.16
N GLU A 925 33.26 2.61 5.12
CA GLU A 925 33.04 1.20 4.81
C GLU A 925 33.52 0.28 5.95
N ALA A 926 34.69 0.57 6.53
CA ALA A 926 35.20 -0.18 7.69
C ALA A 926 34.30 -0.04 8.93
N ALA A 927 33.69 1.12 9.17
CA ALA A 927 32.78 1.34 10.29
C ALA A 927 31.50 0.50 10.14
N HIS A 928 30.91 0.51 8.94
CA HIS A 928 29.72 -0.28 8.63
C HIS A 928 29.99 -1.78 8.68
N ALA A 929 31.13 -2.21 8.12
CA ALA A 929 31.56 -3.61 8.21
C ALA A 929 31.79 -4.07 9.66
N ALA A 930 32.11 -3.14 10.57
CA ALA A 930 32.26 -3.41 11.99
C ALA A 930 30.92 -3.45 12.75
N GLY A 931 29.80 -3.11 12.11
CA GLY A 931 28.49 -2.98 12.75
C GLY A 931 28.37 -1.72 13.63
N MET A 932 29.09 -0.66 13.27
CA MET A 932 29.10 0.63 13.96
C MET A 932 28.44 1.71 13.10
N SER A 933 27.80 2.69 13.71
CA SER A 933 27.35 3.89 13.00
C SER A 933 28.55 4.80 12.67
N ALA A 934 28.46 5.54 11.57
CA ALA A 934 29.54 6.39 11.06
C ALA A 934 29.08 7.84 10.88
N VAL A 935 29.92 8.78 11.30
CA VAL A 935 29.83 10.22 11.03
C VAL A 935 30.94 10.60 10.05
N GLY A 936 30.56 11.04 8.86
CA GLY A 936 31.46 11.46 7.80
C GLY A 936 31.78 12.96 7.90
N ILE A 937 33.06 13.32 7.88
CA ILE A 937 33.52 14.72 7.85
C ILE A 937 34.00 15.08 6.44
N GLY A 938 33.36 16.07 5.82
CA GLY A 938 33.73 16.60 4.51
C GLY A 938 32.63 16.45 3.44
N PRO A 939 32.99 16.58 2.15
CA PRO A 939 32.02 16.64 1.05
C PRO A 939 31.22 15.34 0.89
N VAL A 940 29.94 15.47 0.56
CA VAL A 940 28.98 14.36 0.45
C VAL A 940 29.42 13.33 -0.59
N GLU A 941 30.07 13.76 -1.67
CA GLU A 941 30.58 12.86 -2.71
C GLU A 941 31.63 11.88 -2.17
N ARG A 942 32.30 12.23 -1.06
CA ARG A 942 33.38 11.44 -0.44
C ARG A 942 32.88 10.57 0.70
N VAL A 943 32.06 11.13 1.59
CA VAL A 943 31.63 10.46 2.83
C VAL A 943 30.12 10.21 2.88
N GLY A 944 29.40 10.34 1.75
CA GLY A 944 27.95 10.20 1.67
C GLY A 944 27.38 8.83 2.02
N ARG A 945 28.23 7.83 2.22
CA ARG A 945 27.85 6.54 2.81
C ARG A 945 27.73 6.58 4.33
N ALA A 946 28.20 7.62 5.01
CA ALA A 946 28.09 7.75 6.46
C ALA A 946 26.63 7.91 6.88
N ASN A 947 26.30 7.51 8.11
CA ASN A 947 24.96 7.69 8.65
C ASN A 947 24.64 9.19 8.85
N VAL A 948 25.64 9.98 9.22
CA VAL A 948 25.55 11.45 9.29
C VAL A 948 26.74 12.06 8.57
N VAL A 949 26.52 13.09 7.75
CA VAL A 949 27.60 13.84 7.08
C VAL A 949 27.63 15.27 7.59
N LEU A 950 28.80 15.72 8.03
CA LEU A 950 29.03 17.06 8.56
C LEU A 950 30.16 17.76 7.80
N SER A 951 30.07 19.09 7.73
CA SER A 951 31.14 19.93 7.15
C SER A 951 32.38 20.00 8.04
N SER A 952 32.21 19.94 9.36
CA SER A 952 33.30 20.04 10.34
C SER A 952 32.94 19.38 11.67
N LEU A 953 33.93 19.21 12.55
CA LEU A 953 33.69 18.71 13.92
C LEU A 953 32.96 19.72 14.82
N GLU A 954 32.97 21.02 14.49
CA GLU A 954 32.22 22.02 15.26
C GLU A 954 30.70 21.80 15.13
N ASP A 955 30.25 21.25 14.00
CA ASP A 955 28.86 20.92 13.73
C ASP A 955 28.37 19.70 14.53
N LEU A 956 29.29 18.93 15.13
CA LEU A 956 28.95 17.79 15.97
C LEU A 956 28.47 18.22 17.36
N ILE A 957 28.87 19.40 17.84
CA ILE A 957 28.57 19.90 19.19
C ILE A 957 27.10 20.34 19.33
N PRO A 958 26.50 21.12 18.41
CA PRO A 958 25.06 21.45 18.46
C PRO A 958 24.16 20.22 18.45
N ILE A 959 24.55 19.14 17.76
CA ILE A 959 23.85 17.85 17.71
C ILE A 959 23.83 17.17 19.11
N LEU A 960 24.80 17.47 19.97
CA LEU A 960 24.88 16.97 21.34
C LEU A 960 24.12 17.84 22.37
N TYR A 961 23.84 19.12 22.07
CA TYR A 961 23.46 20.13 23.08
C TYR A 961 22.15 20.91 22.84
N GLU A 962 21.41 20.75 21.74
CA GLU A 962 20.05 21.31 21.68
C GLU A 962 19.04 20.49 22.51
N ASP A 963 18.85 21.05 23.71
CA ASP A 963 17.87 20.89 24.78
C ASP A 963 17.98 19.67 25.73
N ALA A 964 18.72 19.86 26.83
CA ALA A 964 18.76 18.96 27.99
C ALA A 964 17.63 19.30 29.00
N PRO A 965 16.98 18.30 29.62
CA PRO A 965 17.65 17.14 30.19
C PRO A 965 17.05 15.82 29.69
N ASN A 966 17.66 15.25 28.67
CA ASN A 966 18.01 13.82 28.61
C ASN A 966 19.04 13.69 27.49
N TYR A 967 20.25 13.30 27.88
CA TYR A 967 21.36 13.11 26.96
C TYR A 967 21.03 12.03 25.91
N VAL A 968 21.62 12.21 24.73
CA VAL A 968 21.79 11.27 23.59
C VAL A 968 20.85 11.51 22.39
N LYS A 969 21.29 12.36 21.43
CA LYS A 969 20.69 12.57 20.09
C LYS A 969 21.63 12.26 18.91
N LEU A 970 22.77 11.60 19.15
CA LEU A 970 23.53 11.01 18.04
C LEU A 970 22.83 9.75 17.48
N ILE A 971 21.97 9.13 18.29
CA ILE A 971 21.29 7.85 18.01
C ILE A 971 20.23 8.00 16.91
N ASP A 972 19.35 9.00 16.99
CA ASP A 972 18.16 9.10 16.12
C ASP A 972 18.46 9.48 14.66
N ARG A 973 19.69 9.91 14.36
CA ARG A 973 20.13 10.18 12.98
C ARG A 973 21.11 9.12 12.45
N CYS A 974 21.62 8.26 13.33
CA CYS A 974 22.57 7.22 12.97
C CYS A 974 21.94 5.84 12.77
N ILE A 975 20.79 5.59 13.43
CA ILE A 975 19.88 4.45 13.21
C ILE A 975 18.83 4.90 12.19
#